data_AF-A0A7C1G0K6-F1
#
_entry.id   AF-A0A7C1G0K6-F1
#
_cell.length_a   1.000
_cell.length_b   1.000
_cell.length_c   1.000
_cell.angle_alpha   90.00
_cell.angle_beta   90.00
_cell.angle_gamma   90.00
#
_symmetry.space_group_name_H-M   'P 1'
#
loop_
_entity.id
_entity.type
_entity.pdbx_description
1 polymer ?
#
loop_
_entity_poly.entity_id
_entity_poly.type
_entity_poly.pdbx_seq_one_letter_code
_entity_poly.pdbx_strand_id
1 'polypeptide(L)'
;MLFVLLIAAAGIYYYFFYSFMVRNNAWRYVPYNAGLIIQIDKPQDFLSKFGKDSKIRESLCQNVELKKLITRIETADSMYGTNRQLSKLINAPCLVSAFYDAEGKKTQWLFIVQAVTNIRIEALKANLKKYHRVNYIDKQQKIIVINHDSLTPDIYLGIKDNILLFSTGPGVIKKSIATAQSIAPHFVEDKSFIHLREIAGKNVDARLFVRYSQLIKLCSPWLSRAGREAFRRIGNLAQWGETDVLVKDDELLMNGFSYTTPGNYLSGLSASKQEDIGAFNIIPFNTNYLLDQSYNNIRTIVVDQKLISFDKTLKPLLNKLLDVCGHEAAFASNASGKSSVSSNSWFLLRLKDPARARQYLKKIAEITHTASREVYHGHIIENAGVKNLIPRLFGPTFSTIENSWHTTLDDFIVFGNSSGSITNLLRFYESGKTLDMDENFNQFSDNLCDASNLLLYISPKSLNASLLNYLNEPVVNTLNKNENILHNFQGASFQFSASDSLFYTSFYFRINESLKEENLALWKIQLDDDIAGKPYLVKDHKTNTYNIIVFDVRSNIYLISSDGRLLWEKRLDALPLSRIYQVDYYKNGKIQYLFNTKDFIYLIDKNGNPVTGYPRKLNPSATNGISVFDYNGKEDYRILVAQADKKIHNYQLNGKPVKGWTMPRMKDIVTEPITRLLAGNKDYIIITDKNNNISIVNRKGQTRIKLKENFEKAKNSTYYVNKTNNKGIILTTDKNGRLVYISKNGTVKKTDFGNFSPDHYFLYEDFNGNRNKDFIYVDSNKLIVINRFKDVLFRYSFPSAINIRPVFFRLGKWQHVLGIVDSKEKTVFLFDKKGNPLIGAGLVGENPFTVGSLNNNGEINLITSSGKTLFNYKVD
;
A
#
# COMPACT_ATOMS: atom_id res chain seq x y z
N MET A 1 5.79 83.36 -0.74
CA MET A 1 7.07 82.77 -1.15
C MET A 1 7.58 81.71 -0.16
N LEU A 2 7.66 82.01 1.15
CA LEU A 2 8.11 81.07 2.18
C LEU A 2 7.29 79.76 2.27
N PHE A 3 5.97 79.84 2.11
CA PHE A 3 5.06 78.70 2.12
C PHE A 3 5.28 77.73 0.94
N VAL A 4 5.58 78.27 -0.25
CA VAL A 4 5.87 77.47 -1.46
C VAL A 4 7.23 76.77 -1.33
N LEU A 5 8.22 77.44 -0.73
CA LEU A 5 9.53 76.84 -0.42
C LEU A 5 9.42 75.72 0.64
N LEU A 6 8.53 75.86 1.62
CA LEU A 6 8.25 74.82 2.62
C LEU A 6 7.57 73.59 2.00
N ILE A 7 6.61 73.78 1.09
CA ILE A 7 5.97 72.67 0.37
C ILE A 7 6.98 72.00 -0.58
N ALA A 8 7.83 72.77 -1.27
CA ALA A 8 8.89 72.22 -2.12
C ALA A 8 9.95 71.47 -1.31
N ALA A 9 10.38 72.01 -0.15
CA ALA A 9 11.33 71.35 0.75
C ALA A 9 10.73 70.10 1.40
N ALA A 10 9.44 70.13 1.78
CA ALA A 10 8.72 68.95 2.25
C ALA A 10 8.55 67.91 1.15
N GLY A 11 8.29 68.32 -0.10
CA GLY A 11 8.22 67.45 -1.26
C GLY A 11 9.57 66.82 -1.62
N ILE A 12 10.67 67.58 -1.53
CA ILE A 12 12.04 67.11 -1.74
C ILE A 12 12.46 66.19 -0.60
N TYR A 13 12.20 66.56 0.66
CA TYR A 13 12.46 65.72 1.83
C TYR A 13 11.64 64.43 1.75
N TYR A 14 10.36 64.51 1.42
CA TYR A 14 9.51 63.34 1.21
C TYR A 14 10.04 62.50 0.04
N TYR A 15 10.45 63.10 -1.08
CA TYR A 15 11.04 62.37 -2.21
C TYR A 15 12.34 61.66 -1.82
N PHE A 16 13.25 62.32 -1.09
CA PHE A 16 14.51 61.73 -0.64
C PHE A 16 14.30 60.69 0.47
N PHE A 17 13.40 60.94 1.42
CA PHE A 17 13.05 60.02 2.50
C PHE A 17 12.31 58.80 1.97
N TYR A 18 11.34 58.99 1.08
CA TYR A 18 10.66 57.92 0.35
C TYR A 18 11.65 57.14 -0.51
N SER A 19 12.50 57.80 -1.29
CA SER A 19 13.55 57.14 -2.09
C SER A 19 14.56 56.38 -1.22
N PHE A 20 14.88 56.89 -0.02
CA PHE A 20 15.77 56.23 0.94
C PHE A 20 15.11 54.99 1.58
N MET A 21 13.89 55.12 2.09
CA MET A 21 13.09 54.00 2.64
C MET A 21 12.82 52.92 1.59
N VAL A 22 12.54 53.33 0.34
CA VAL A 22 12.32 52.44 -0.79
C VAL A 22 13.60 51.69 -1.17
N ARG A 23 14.76 52.35 -1.22
CA ARG A 23 16.05 51.72 -1.57
C ARG A 23 16.58 50.78 -0.47
N ASN A 24 16.16 50.98 0.78
CA ASN A 24 16.59 50.19 1.94
C ASN A 24 15.62 49.06 2.30
N ASN A 25 14.71 48.69 1.39
CA ASN A 25 13.72 47.64 1.58
C ASN A 25 14.21 46.31 0.96
N ALA A 26 14.60 45.35 1.80
CA ALA A 26 15.04 44.00 1.39
C ALA A 26 14.08 43.32 0.39
N TRP A 27 12.76 43.56 0.47
CA TRP A 27 11.80 42.95 -0.44
C TRP A 27 11.97 43.39 -1.91
N ARG A 28 12.49 44.59 -2.19
CA ARG A 28 12.76 45.06 -3.57
C ARG A 28 13.92 44.32 -4.23
N TYR A 29 14.72 43.60 -3.46
CA TYR A 29 15.82 42.80 -3.96
C TYR A 29 15.38 41.37 -4.36
N VAL A 30 14.14 40.99 -4.08
CA VAL A 30 13.62 39.69 -4.51
C VAL A 30 13.33 39.73 -6.01
N PRO A 31 13.91 38.84 -6.84
CA PRO A 31 13.67 38.86 -8.28
C PRO A 31 12.20 38.62 -8.66
N TYR A 32 11.73 39.24 -9.74
CA TYR A 32 10.36 39.11 -10.26
C TYR A 32 9.90 37.66 -10.50
N ASN A 33 10.83 36.75 -10.80
CA ASN A 33 10.55 35.34 -11.07
C ASN A 33 10.63 34.43 -9.83
N ALA A 34 10.72 35.00 -8.63
CA ALA A 34 10.58 34.26 -7.37
C ALA A 34 9.21 33.57 -7.30
N GLY A 35 9.22 32.27 -7.04
CA GLY A 35 8.00 31.49 -6.83
C GLY A 35 7.74 31.12 -5.37
N LEU A 36 8.80 31.10 -4.56
CA LEU A 36 8.73 30.92 -3.11
C LEU A 36 9.58 32.01 -2.46
N ILE A 37 9.07 32.62 -1.40
CA ILE A 37 9.79 33.59 -0.57
C ILE A 37 9.49 33.25 0.88
N ILE A 38 10.53 32.93 1.65
CA ILE A 38 10.43 32.64 3.08
C ILE A 38 10.97 33.86 3.82
N GLN A 39 10.15 34.47 4.68
CA GLN A 39 10.59 35.49 5.62
C GLN A 39 10.91 34.84 6.96
N ILE A 40 12.12 35.08 7.46
CA ILE A 40 12.58 34.56 8.75
C ILE A 40 13.01 35.75 9.61
N ASP A 41 12.25 36.03 10.66
CA ASP A 41 12.52 37.17 11.55
C ASP A 41 13.67 36.84 12.53
N LYS A 42 13.80 35.57 12.94
CA LYS A 42 14.83 35.07 13.86
C LYS A 42 15.52 33.82 13.30
N PRO A 43 16.52 33.97 12.41
CA PRO A 43 17.16 32.83 11.74
C PRO A 43 17.77 31.79 12.69
N GLN A 44 18.36 32.24 13.80
CA GLN A 44 18.97 31.33 14.77
C GLN A 44 17.93 30.42 15.45
N ASP A 45 16.82 31.00 15.91
CA ASP A 45 15.71 30.25 16.52
C ASP A 45 15.11 29.27 15.50
N PHE A 46 14.88 29.73 14.26
CA PHE A 46 14.37 28.89 13.17
C PHE A 46 15.30 27.70 12.88
N LEU A 47 16.61 27.93 12.77
CA LEU A 47 17.59 26.88 12.53
C LEU A 47 17.68 25.89 13.70
N SER A 48 17.53 26.35 14.94
CA SER A 48 17.57 25.49 16.13
C SER A 48 16.45 24.45 16.17
N LYS A 49 15.27 24.76 15.57
CA LYS A 49 14.14 23.83 15.44
C LYS A 49 14.41 22.69 14.45
N PHE A 50 15.37 22.87 13.54
CA PHE A 50 15.93 21.81 12.71
C PHE A 50 17.24 21.28 13.34
N GLY A 51 17.35 21.27 14.67
CA GLY A 51 18.52 20.79 15.40
C GLY A 51 18.73 19.27 15.30
N LYS A 52 19.79 18.75 15.94
CA LYS A 52 20.22 17.35 15.81
C LYS A 52 19.14 16.31 16.13
N ASP A 53 18.22 16.64 17.02
CA ASP A 53 17.16 15.75 17.53
C ASP A 53 15.83 15.86 16.74
N SER A 54 15.76 16.75 15.73
CA SER A 54 14.58 16.88 14.87
C SER A 54 14.42 15.65 13.97
N LYS A 55 13.29 14.94 14.09
CA LYS A 55 12.97 13.78 13.24
C LYS A 55 12.77 14.18 11.78
N ILE A 56 12.25 15.38 11.55
CA ILE A 56 12.20 16.00 10.22
C ILE A 56 13.61 16.14 9.64
N ARG A 57 14.57 16.65 10.42
CA ARG A 57 15.98 16.74 9.97
C ARG A 57 16.58 15.37 9.73
N GLU A 58 16.40 14.41 10.63
CA GLU A 58 16.95 13.06 10.49
C GLU A 58 16.49 12.44 9.17
N SER A 59 15.19 12.52 8.90
CA SER A 59 14.58 12.01 7.66
C SER A 59 15.10 12.74 6.42
N LEU A 60 15.20 14.07 6.44
CA LEU A 60 15.75 14.85 5.33
C LEU A 60 17.24 14.58 5.09
N CYS A 61 18.03 14.37 6.14
CA CYS A 61 19.47 14.06 6.08
C CYS A 61 19.78 12.66 5.54
N GLN A 62 18.80 11.79 5.34
CA GLN A 62 18.99 10.55 4.59
C GLN A 62 19.30 10.85 3.11
N ASN A 63 18.89 12.01 2.58
CA ASN A 63 19.33 12.50 1.29
C ASN A 63 20.73 13.16 1.39
N VAL A 64 21.68 12.63 0.62
CA VAL A 64 23.09 13.09 0.64
C VAL A 64 23.25 14.58 0.32
N GLU A 65 22.46 15.14 -0.60
CA GLU A 65 22.57 16.56 -0.98
C GLU A 65 21.96 17.49 0.08
N LEU A 66 20.84 17.11 0.69
CA LEU A 66 20.25 17.86 1.80
C LEU A 66 21.13 17.78 3.05
N LYS A 67 21.71 16.62 3.35
CA LYS A 67 22.68 16.45 4.44
C LYS A 67 23.89 17.36 4.26
N LYS A 68 24.44 17.43 3.04
CA LYS A 68 25.54 18.35 2.71
C LYS A 68 25.13 19.81 2.94
N LEU A 69 23.93 20.22 2.52
CA LEU A 69 23.43 21.59 2.71
C LEU A 69 23.29 21.95 4.19
N ILE A 70 22.63 21.10 4.98
CA ILE A 70 22.43 21.30 6.42
C ILE A 70 23.79 21.38 7.15
N THR A 71 24.70 20.45 6.86
CA THR A 71 26.05 20.46 7.45
C THR A 71 26.80 21.75 7.13
N ARG A 72 26.64 22.32 5.92
CA ARG A 72 27.27 23.60 5.55
C ARG A 72 26.71 24.78 6.34
N ILE A 73 25.40 24.81 6.57
CA ILE A 73 24.74 25.84 7.38
C ILE A 73 25.26 25.78 8.82
N GLU A 74 25.30 24.58 9.41
CA GLU A 74 25.86 24.36 10.76
C GLU A 74 27.34 24.76 10.85
N THR A 75 28.14 24.39 9.84
CA THR A 75 29.57 24.76 9.80
C THR A 75 29.74 26.28 9.68
N ALA A 76 28.93 26.95 8.85
CA ALA A 76 28.97 28.40 8.73
C ALA A 76 28.58 29.08 10.05
N ASP A 77 27.52 28.63 10.71
CA ASP A 77 27.10 29.15 12.01
C ASP A 77 28.20 29.03 13.06
N SER A 78 28.81 27.84 13.18
CA SER A 78 29.93 27.59 14.11
C SER A 78 31.17 28.44 13.81
N MET A 79 31.58 28.53 12.53
CA MET A 79 32.77 29.29 12.13
C MET A 79 32.61 30.79 12.31
N TYR A 80 31.43 31.33 12.01
CA TYR A 80 31.21 32.77 11.96
C TYR A 80 30.54 33.34 13.22
N GLY A 81 29.91 32.50 14.04
CA GLY A 81 29.23 32.88 15.28
C GLY A 81 30.16 33.49 16.34
N THR A 82 31.45 33.13 16.33
CA THR A 82 32.47 33.70 17.24
C THR A 82 32.91 35.12 16.86
N ASN A 83 32.64 35.57 15.62
CA ASN A 83 32.97 36.91 15.16
C ASN A 83 31.81 37.88 15.39
N ARG A 84 32.02 38.94 16.17
CA ARG A 84 30.97 39.92 16.53
C ARG A 84 30.28 40.61 15.36
N GLN A 85 30.94 40.79 14.21
CA GLN A 85 30.34 41.40 13.02
C GLN A 85 29.57 40.37 12.18
N LEU A 86 30.09 39.14 12.04
CA LEU A 86 29.45 38.09 11.25
C LEU A 86 28.27 37.45 11.99
N SER A 87 28.34 37.29 13.31
CA SER A 87 27.20 36.84 14.14
C SER A 87 25.98 37.76 14.02
N LYS A 88 26.19 39.09 14.04
CA LYS A 88 25.11 40.07 13.80
C LYS A 88 24.46 39.95 12.43
N LEU A 89 25.20 39.49 11.42
CA LEU A 89 24.70 39.27 10.07
C LEU A 89 23.88 37.98 9.97
N ILE A 90 24.37 36.90 10.58
CA ILE A 90 23.70 35.59 10.59
C ILE A 90 22.37 35.66 11.34
N ASN A 91 22.31 36.47 12.40
CA ASN A 91 21.13 36.62 13.24
C ASN A 91 20.16 37.71 12.75
N ALA A 92 20.48 38.43 11.68
CA ALA A 92 19.62 39.49 11.17
C ALA A 92 18.42 38.90 10.39
N PRO A 93 17.23 39.53 10.45
CA PRO A 93 16.07 39.10 9.68
C PRO A 93 16.41 38.94 8.19
N CYS A 94 15.95 37.86 7.59
CA CYS A 94 16.30 37.53 6.22
C CYS A 94 15.10 37.05 5.40
N LEU A 95 15.23 37.20 4.09
CA LEU A 95 14.36 36.61 3.08
C LEU A 95 15.14 35.54 2.32
N VAL A 96 14.52 34.38 2.15
CA VAL A 96 15.04 33.31 1.30
C VAL A 96 14.11 33.15 0.12
N SER A 97 14.60 33.41 -1.09
CA SER A 97 13.79 33.31 -2.31
C SER A 97 14.29 32.20 -3.22
N ALA A 98 13.36 31.45 -3.80
CA ALA A 98 13.64 30.42 -4.80
C ALA A 98 13.05 30.82 -6.15
N PHE A 99 13.82 30.62 -7.22
CA PHE A 99 13.33 30.77 -8.58
C PHE A 99 14.01 29.80 -9.56
N TYR A 100 13.33 29.54 -10.67
CA TYR A 100 13.88 28.74 -11.75
C TYR A 100 14.73 29.63 -12.67
N ASP A 101 15.98 29.24 -12.86
CA ASP A 101 16.87 29.81 -13.87
C ASP A 101 16.75 29.00 -15.16
N ALA A 102 16.17 29.63 -16.18
CA ALA A 102 15.93 29.00 -17.47
C ALA A 102 17.23 28.75 -18.25
N GLU A 103 18.23 29.63 -18.10
CA GLU A 103 19.53 29.49 -18.77
C GLU A 103 20.34 28.36 -18.15
N GLY A 104 20.41 28.32 -16.81
CA GLY A 104 21.09 27.26 -16.06
C GLY A 104 20.30 25.96 -15.91
N LYS A 105 19.03 25.92 -16.36
CA LYS A 105 18.07 24.81 -16.18
C LYS A 105 18.02 24.25 -14.76
N LYS A 106 18.11 25.13 -13.76
CA LYS A 106 18.20 24.73 -12.34
C LYS A 106 17.46 25.69 -11.44
N THR A 107 17.05 25.20 -10.29
CA THR A 107 16.55 26.06 -9.21
C THR A 107 17.73 26.84 -8.61
N GLN A 108 17.52 28.12 -8.39
CA GLN A 108 18.46 29.01 -7.72
C GLN A 108 17.83 29.56 -6.44
N TRP A 109 18.68 29.75 -5.44
CA TRP A 109 18.32 30.29 -4.15
C TRP A 109 19.05 31.62 -3.94
N LEU A 110 18.34 32.59 -3.39
CA LEU A 110 18.87 33.89 -3.02
C LEU A 110 18.47 34.21 -1.60
N PHE A 111 19.47 34.44 -0.76
CA PHE A 111 19.32 34.93 0.60
C PHE A 111 19.54 36.43 0.60
N ILE A 112 18.61 37.15 1.22
CA ILE A 112 18.59 38.61 1.28
C ILE A 112 18.53 38.98 2.75
N VAL A 113 19.60 39.56 3.27
CA VAL A 113 19.74 39.91 4.68
C VAL A 113 19.76 41.43 4.80
N GLN A 114 18.80 41.97 5.57
CA GLN A 114 18.79 43.38 5.92
C GLN A 114 19.84 43.60 7.02
N ALA A 115 20.96 44.23 6.69
CA ALA A 115 22.02 44.40 7.68
C ALA A 115 21.62 45.44 8.74
N VAL A 116 21.76 45.07 10.02
CA VAL A 116 21.45 45.95 11.16
C VAL A 116 22.49 47.06 11.35
N THR A 117 23.68 46.90 10.77
CA THR A 117 24.78 47.87 10.79
C THR A 117 25.31 48.11 9.38
N ASN A 118 25.83 49.30 9.09
CA ASN A 118 26.41 49.60 7.78
C ASN A 118 27.64 48.72 7.50
N ILE A 119 27.53 47.78 6.56
CA ILE A 119 28.61 46.84 6.21
C ILE A 119 29.35 47.31 4.97
N ARG A 120 30.66 47.46 5.13
CA ARG A 120 31.58 47.66 4.00
C ARG A 120 32.03 46.30 3.46
N ILE A 121 31.87 46.08 2.15
CA ILE A 121 32.26 44.84 1.48
C ILE A 121 33.76 44.53 1.69
N GLU A 122 34.59 45.56 1.82
CA GLU A 122 36.02 45.46 2.07
C GLU A 122 36.31 44.85 3.45
N ALA A 123 35.55 45.27 4.48
CA ALA A 123 35.66 44.74 5.83
C ALA A 123 35.13 43.31 5.91
N LEU A 124 34.00 43.02 5.25
CA LEU A 124 33.46 41.66 5.14
C LEU A 124 34.46 40.72 4.45
N LYS A 125 35.04 41.16 3.33
CA LYS A 125 36.09 40.42 2.61
C LYS A 125 37.32 40.18 3.48
N ALA A 126 37.78 41.17 4.23
CA ALA A 126 38.93 41.03 5.13
C ALA A 126 38.67 40.00 6.25
N ASN A 127 37.46 39.99 6.81
CA ASN A 127 37.07 39.00 7.81
C ASN A 127 36.95 37.58 7.22
N LEU A 128 36.32 37.44 6.05
CA LEU A 128 36.15 36.13 5.39
C LEU A 128 37.47 35.54 4.88
N LYS A 129 38.44 36.38 4.50
CA LYS A 129 39.80 35.95 4.11
C LYS A 129 40.56 35.20 5.21
N LYS A 130 40.16 35.35 6.47
CA LYS A 130 40.74 34.61 7.60
C LYS A 130 40.39 33.12 7.57
N TYR A 131 39.30 32.77 6.88
CA TYR A 131 38.76 31.41 6.83
C TYR A 131 38.76 30.82 5.42
N HIS A 132 38.68 31.65 4.37
CA HIS A 132 38.49 31.21 2.98
C HIS A 132 39.29 32.02 1.96
N ARG A 133 39.44 31.47 0.75
CA ARG A 133 39.94 32.23 -0.41
C ARG A 133 38.81 33.12 -0.95
N VAL A 134 38.99 34.44 -0.87
CA VAL A 134 37.96 35.43 -1.27
C VAL A 134 38.44 36.41 -2.33
N ASN A 135 37.75 36.43 -3.48
CA ASN A 135 38.08 37.27 -4.65
C ASN A 135 36.92 38.20 -5.03
N TYR A 136 37.21 39.28 -5.76
CA TYR A 136 36.14 40.06 -6.41
C TYR A 136 35.81 39.42 -7.76
N ILE A 137 34.53 39.32 -8.07
CA ILE A 137 34.05 39.00 -9.43
C ILE A 137 33.57 40.26 -10.13
N ASP A 138 33.05 41.22 -9.38
CA ASP A 138 32.61 42.50 -9.90
C ASP A 138 32.97 43.59 -8.90
N LYS A 139 34.03 44.35 -9.18
CA LYS A 139 34.47 45.44 -8.30
C LYS A 139 33.48 46.61 -8.31
N GLN A 140 32.80 46.86 -9.43
CA GLN A 140 31.85 47.98 -9.56
C GLN A 140 30.57 47.70 -8.76
N GLN A 141 30.03 46.49 -8.89
CA GLN A 141 28.84 46.05 -8.16
C GLN A 141 29.15 45.49 -6.77
N LYS A 142 30.43 45.55 -6.33
CA LYS A 142 30.89 45.05 -5.02
C LYS A 142 30.50 43.60 -4.75
N ILE A 143 30.68 42.73 -5.75
CA ILE A 143 30.39 41.29 -5.67
C ILE A 143 31.70 40.53 -5.43
N ILE A 144 31.73 39.76 -4.35
CA ILE A 144 32.83 38.86 -3.98
C ILE A 144 32.41 37.40 -4.11
N VAL A 145 33.39 36.53 -4.26
CA VAL A 145 33.24 35.07 -4.23
C VAL A 145 34.10 34.49 -3.13
N ILE A 146 33.51 33.57 -2.37
CA ILE A 146 34.18 32.66 -1.47
C ILE A 146 34.41 31.37 -2.27
N ASN A 147 35.67 31.13 -2.64
CA ASN A 147 36.06 29.92 -3.36
C ASN A 147 36.18 28.76 -2.37
N HIS A 148 35.53 27.65 -2.70
CA HIS A 148 35.66 26.39 -1.96
C HIS A 148 36.40 25.33 -2.78
N ASP A 149 36.80 24.22 -2.15
CA ASP A 149 37.48 23.11 -2.82
C ASP A 149 36.57 22.42 -3.87
N SER A 150 37.15 21.58 -4.74
CA SER A 150 36.48 20.97 -5.91
C SER A 150 35.19 20.19 -5.64
N LEU A 151 34.88 19.87 -4.38
CA LEU A 151 33.69 19.15 -3.92
C LEU A 151 32.54 20.06 -3.47
N THR A 152 32.73 21.38 -3.53
CA THR A 152 31.85 22.39 -2.93
C THR A 152 31.64 23.56 -3.90
N PRO A 153 30.39 23.95 -4.21
CA PRO A 153 30.15 25.07 -5.12
C PRO A 153 30.59 26.39 -4.49
N ASP A 154 31.14 27.27 -5.32
CA ASP A 154 31.49 28.64 -4.92
C ASP A 154 30.27 29.41 -4.40
N ILE A 155 30.53 30.25 -3.41
CA ILE A 155 29.53 31.11 -2.76
C ILE A 155 29.76 32.54 -3.19
N TYR A 156 28.70 33.22 -3.64
CA TYR A 156 28.76 34.59 -4.12
C TYR A 156 28.06 35.51 -3.12
N LEU A 157 28.68 36.64 -2.81
CA LEU A 157 28.16 37.66 -1.90
C LEU A 157 28.18 39.03 -2.57
N GLY A 158 27.09 39.79 -2.44
CA GLY A 158 27.01 41.18 -2.87
C GLY A 158 26.43 42.07 -1.78
N ILE A 159 26.87 43.33 -1.71
CA ILE A 159 26.28 44.31 -0.79
C ILE A 159 25.85 45.54 -1.57
N LYS A 160 24.57 45.90 -1.44
CA LYS A 160 23.99 47.10 -2.04
C LYS A 160 22.97 47.72 -1.09
N ASP A 161 23.02 49.03 -0.90
CA ASP A 161 22.09 49.80 -0.04
C ASP A 161 21.85 49.14 1.33
N ASN A 162 22.94 48.65 1.96
CA ASN A 162 22.92 47.94 3.25
C ASN A 162 22.15 46.61 3.27
N ILE A 163 21.88 46.04 2.09
CA ILE A 163 21.36 44.69 1.90
C ILE A 163 22.51 43.76 1.51
N LEU A 164 22.67 42.67 2.25
CA LEU A 164 23.58 41.58 1.91
C LEU A 164 22.82 40.54 1.10
N LEU A 165 23.37 40.19 -0.06
CA LEU A 165 22.84 39.20 -0.98
C LEU A 165 23.79 38.01 -1.03
N PHE A 166 23.26 36.80 -0.87
CA PHE A 166 24.02 35.55 -0.93
C PHE A 166 23.35 34.53 -1.85
N SER A 167 24.14 33.93 -2.76
CA SER A 167 23.69 32.87 -3.67
C SER A 167 24.85 31.99 -4.14
N THR A 168 24.55 30.81 -4.70
CA THR A 168 25.52 29.93 -5.39
C THR A 168 25.69 30.28 -6.88
N GLY A 169 25.07 31.37 -7.35
CA GLY A 169 25.18 31.85 -8.73
C GLY A 169 25.43 33.37 -8.79
N PRO A 170 26.46 33.86 -9.49
CA PRO A 170 26.76 35.29 -9.55
C PRO A 170 25.71 36.09 -10.33
N GLY A 171 25.10 35.47 -11.36
CA GLY A 171 24.05 36.09 -12.18
C GLY A 171 22.80 36.43 -11.36
N VAL A 172 22.49 35.63 -10.35
CA VAL A 172 21.36 35.83 -9.42
C VAL A 172 21.52 37.14 -8.63
N ILE A 173 22.71 37.39 -8.10
CA ILE A 173 23.00 38.61 -7.35
C ILE A 173 22.89 39.83 -8.25
N LYS A 174 23.46 39.78 -9.46
CA LYS A 174 23.35 40.87 -10.43
C LYS A 174 21.89 41.15 -10.81
N LYS A 175 21.09 40.10 -11.03
CA LYS A 175 19.66 40.22 -11.35
C LYS A 175 18.85 40.81 -10.19
N SER A 176 19.18 40.44 -8.96
CA SER A 176 18.57 40.99 -7.75
C SER A 176 18.85 42.49 -7.60
N ILE A 177 20.11 42.91 -7.75
CA ILE A 177 20.50 44.32 -7.73
C ILE A 177 19.79 45.10 -8.85
N ALA A 178 19.79 44.57 -10.07
CA ALA A 178 19.10 45.19 -11.21
C ALA A 178 17.58 45.30 -11.00
N THR A 179 16.97 44.31 -10.33
CA THR A 179 15.54 44.33 -9.96
C THR A 179 15.25 45.47 -8.99
N ALA A 180 16.06 45.61 -7.94
CA ALA A 180 15.90 46.68 -6.95
C ALA A 180 16.07 48.09 -7.54
N GLN A 181 16.92 48.22 -8.56
CA GLN A 181 17.17 49.48 -9.28
C GLN A 181 16.15 49.78 -10.38
N SER A 182 15.30 48.82 -10.75
CA SER A 182 14.30 48.98 -11.80
C SER A 182 13.22 49.98 -11.40
N ILE A 183 12.75 50.76 -12.38
CA ILE A 183 11.62 51.69 -12.24
C ILE A 183 10.29 50.95 -12.50
N ALA A 184 10.33 49.71 -13.03
CA ALA A 184 9.13 48.92 -13.26
C ALA A 184 8.41 48.59 -11.93
N PRO A 185 7.07 48.45 -11.93
CA PRO A 185 6.31 48.05 -10.75
C PRO A 185 6.78 46.70 -10.22
N HIS A 186 7.05 46.63 -8.93
CA HIS A 186 7.48 45.44 -8.20
C HIS A 186 6.29 44.78 -7.49
N PHE A 187 6.43 43.51 -7.10
CA PHE A 187 5.32 42.83 -6.40
C PHE A 187 5.08 43.40 -5.00
N VAL A 188 6.00 44.22 -4.47
CA VAL A 188 5.82 44.89 -3.17
C VAL A 188 4.78 46.00 -3.24
N GLU A 189 4.46 46.48 -4.45
CA GLU A 189 3.35 47.40 -4.70
C GLU A 189 2.05 46.65 -5.12
N ASP A 190 2.07 45.32 -5.22
CA ASP A 190 0.89 44.51 -5.55
C ASP A 190 -0.07 44.47 -4.34
N LYS A 191 -1.31 44.92 -4.54
CA LYS A 191 -2.34 44.98 -3.48
C LYS A 191 -2.61 43.63 -2.83
N SER A 192 -2.60 42.54 -3.60
CA SER A 192 -2.82 41.19 -3.07
C SER A 192 -1.69 40.74 -2.16
N PHE A 193 -0.44 41.06 -2.53
CA PHE A 193 0.74 40.76 -1.71
C PHE A 193 0.77 41.62 -0.45
N ILE A 194 0.49 42.92 -0.56
CA ILE A 194 0.42 43.83 0.59
C ILE A 194 -0.61 43.31 1.60
N HIS A 195 -1.81 42.96 1.14
CA HIS A 195 -2.88 42.47 2.00
C HIS A 195 -2.49 41.19 2.74
N LEU A 196 -1.94 40.19 2.04
CA LEU A 196 -1.47 38.95 2.66
C LEU A 196 -0.36 39.21 3.69
N ARG A 197 0.56 40.14 3.41
CA ARG A 197 1.64 40.50 4.33
C ARG A 197 1.13 41.21 5.59
N GLU A 198 0.04 41.97 5.50
CA GLU A 198 -0.56 42.67 6.64
C GLU A 198 -1.26 41.71 7.62
N ILE A 199 -1.85 40.63 7.10
CA ILE A 199 -2.56 39.62 7.91
C ILE A 199 -1.68 38.47 8.40
N ALA A 200 -0.45 38.34 7.87
CA ALA A 200 0.47 37.29 8.27
C ALA A 200 0.86 37.38 9.76
N GLY A 201 0.98 36.23 10.43
CA GLY A 201 1.17 36.13 11.86
C GLY A 201 2.50 36.69 12.33
N LYS A 202 2.52 37.39 13.48
CA LYS A 202 3.74 38.05 14.00
C LYS A 202 4.63 37.14 14.86
N ASN A 203 4.08 36.09 15.44
CA ASN A 203 4.75 35.18 16.37
C ASN A 203 4.83 33.77 15.80
N VAL A 204 5.66 33.59 14.78
CA VAL A 204 5.79 32.35 13.98
C VAL A 204 7.26 32.08 13.69
N ASP A 205 7.59 30.86 13.26
CA ASP A 205 8.98 30.51 13.00
C ASP A 205 9.47 31.11 11.67
N ALA A 206 8.60 31.11 10.67
CA ALA A 206 8.79 31.79 9.40
C ALA A 206 7.44 32.08 8.74
N ARG A 207 7.44 32.88 7.67
CA ARG A 207 6.29 33.06 6.77
C ARG A 207 6.67 32.64 5.38
N LEU A 208 5.90 31.76 4.76
CA LEU A 208 6.09 31.37 3.37
C LEU A 208 5.09 32.11 2.48
N PHE A 209 5.62 32.92 1.55
CA PHE A 209 4.87 33.51 0.46
C PHE A 209 5.07 32.69 -0.81
N VAL A 210 3.97 32.38 -1.49
CA VAL A 210 3.94 31.55 -2.70
C VAL A 210 3.35 32.36 -3.84
N ARG A 211 4.08 32.45 -4.96
CA ARG A 211 3.57 32.99 -6.21
C ARG A 211 3.27 31.84 -7.16
N TYR A 212 2.02 31.37 -7.19
CA TYR A 212 1.62 30.15 -7.90
C TYR A 212 2.05 30.12 -9.38
N SER A 213 1.94 31.25 -10.09
CA SER A 213 2.36 31.36 -11.50
C SER A 213 3.86 31.10 -11.73
N GLN A 214 4.71 31.31 -10.72
CA GLN A 214 6.14 31.02 -10.78
C GLN A 214 6.49 29.68 -10.09
N LEU A 215 5.67 29.22 -9.14
CA LEU A 215 5.83 27.92 -8.48
C LEU A 215 5.88 26.78 -9.49
N ILE A 216 5.05 26.82 -10.54
CA ILE A 216 5.12 25.79 -11.58
C ILE A 216 6.47 25.76 -12.31
N LYS A 217 7.08 26.92 -12.55
CA LYS A 217 8.39 26.98 -13.21
C LYS A 217 9.46 26.37 -12.33
N LEU A 218 9.38 26.62 -11.01
CA LEU A 218 10.22 26.01 -9.99
C LEU A 218 10.12 24.48 -9.98
N CYS A 219 8.91 23.93 -10.05
CA CYS A 219 8.71 22.49 -10.01
C CYS A 219 8.97 21.81 -11.36
N SER A 220 8.91 22.54 -12.47
CA SER A 220 9.01 22.00 -13.83
C SER A 220 10.20 21.05 -14.11
N PRO A 221 11.39 21.22 -13.50
CA PRO A 221 12.53 20.31 -13.70
C PRO A 221 12.35 18.94 -13.06
N TRP A 222 11.40 18.78 -12.13
CA TRP A 222 11.10 17.52 -11.45
C TRP A 222 9.93 16.78 -12.06
N LEU A 223 9.16 17.45 -12.92
CA LEU A 223 7.91 16.94 -13.46
C LEU A 223 8.10 16.21 -14.79
N SER A 224 7.33 15.13 -14.98
CA SER A 224 7.14 14.49 -16.28
C SER A 224 6.33 15.38 -17.23
N ARG A 225 6.10 14.95 -18.48
CA ARG A 225 5.18 15.66 -19.37
C ARG A 225 3.75 15.73 -18.79
N ALA A 226 3.24 14.60 -18.30
CA ALA A 226 1.94 14.53 -17.64
C ALA A 226 1.92 15.38 -16.36
N GLY A 227 3.01 15.35 -15.59
CA GLY A 227 3.21 16.22 -14.42
C GLY A 227 3.10 17.70 -14.76
N ARG A 228 3.78 18.16 -15.81
CA ARG A 228 3.70 19.57 -16.24
C ARG A 228 2.30 19.99 -16.66
N GLU A 229 1.56 19.11 -17.33
CA GLU A 229 0.16 19.37 -17.72
C GLU A 229 -0.76 19.44 -16.49
N ALA A 230 -0.62 18.52 -15.53
CA ALA A 230 -1.39 18.51 -14.29
C ALA A 230 -1.08 19.73 -13.40
N PHE A 231 0.22 20.02 -13.18
CA PHE A 231 0.68 21.15 -12.38
C PHE A 231 0.38 22.51 -13.02
N ARG A 232 0.11 22.60 -14.34
CA ARG A 232 -0.37 23.85 -14.97
C ARG A 232 -1.59 24.43 -14.28
N ARG A 233 -2.46 23.56 -13.74
CA ARG A 233 -3.63 23.96 -12.94
C ARG A 233 -3.23 24.55 -11.59
N ILE A 234 -2.22 23.98 -10.93
CA ILE A 234 -1.64 24.50 -9.67
C ILE A 234 -1.00 25.87 -9.91
N GLY A 235 -0.36 26.09 -11.06
CA GLY A 235 0.19 27.39 -11.44
C GLY A 235 -0.85 28.52 -11.56
N ASN A 236 -2.13 28.17 -11.68
CA ASN A 236 -3.27 29.08 -11.69
C ASN A 236 -4.20 28.87 -10.48
N LEU A 237 -3.70 28.28 -9.39
CA LEU A 237 -4.52 27.96 -8.22
C LEU A 237 -5.07 29.24 -7.56
N ALA A 238 -4.17 30.18 -7.29
CA ALA A 238 -4.41 31.52 -6.76
C ALA A 238 -3.35 32.49 -7.30
N GLN A 239 -3.44 33.80 -6.99
CA GLN A 239 -2.42 34.77 -7.39
C GLN A 239 -1.21 34.70 -6.46
N TRP A 240 -1.47 34.82 -5.16
CA TRP A 240 -0.50 34.72 -4.08
C TRP A 240 -1.07 33.86 -2.94
N GLY A 241 -0.18 33.18 -2.22
CA GLY A 241 -0.47 32.53 -0.95
C GLY A 241 0.52 33.00 0.10
N GLU A 242 0.07 33.03 1.34
CA GLU A 242 0.86 33.28 2.54
C GLU A 242 0.49 32.22 3.57
N THR A 243 1.50 31.69 4.25
CA THR A 243 1.32 30.73 5.34
C THR A 243 2.35 30.98 6.43
N ASP A 244 1.87 31.06 7.66
CA ASP A 244 2.64 31.04 8.88
C ASP A 244 3.19 29.62 9.11
N VAL A 245 4.51 29.50 9.18
CA VAL A 245 5.23 28.25 9.35
C VAL A 245 5.49 28.01 10.83
N LEU A 246 5.07 26.85 11.31
CA LEU A 246 5.39 26.32 12.63
C LEU A 246 6.08 24.97 12.49
N VAL A 247 7.31 24.90 13.00
CA VAL A 247 8.16 23.71 12.98
C VAL A 247 8.15 23.08 14.37
N LYS A 248 7.87 21.78 14.42
CA LYS A 248 8.00 20.91 15.59
C LYS A 248 8.90 19.72 15.25
N ASP A 249 9.15 18.85 16.22
CA ASP A 249 10.13 17.75 16.08
C ASP A 249 9.75 16.75 14.99
N ASP A 250 8.46 16.39 14.89
CA ASP A 250 7.90 15.38 13.99
C ASP A 250 6.83 15.92 13.02
N GLU A 251 6.45 17.20 13.13
CA GLU A 251 5.42 17.82 12.31
C GLU A 251 5.74 19.24 11.83
N LEU A 252 5.22 19.57 10.65
CA LEU A 252 5.31 20.88 10.00
C LEU A 252 3.90 21.37 9.71
N LEU A 253 3.54 22.52 10.30
CA LEU A 253 2.23 23.16 10.16
C LEU A 253 2.41 24.49 9.43
N MET A 254 1.58 24.73 8.42
CA MET A 254 1.64 25.94 7.59
C MET A 254 0.23 26.46 7.35
N ASN A 255 -0.17 27.50 8.07
CA ASN A 255 -1.55 28.02 8.05
C ASN A 255 -1.56 29.50 7.63
N GLY A 256 -2.47 29.90 6.77
CA GLY A 256 -2.59 31.30 6.35
C GLY A 256 -3.66 31.48 5.29
N PHE A 257 -3.40 32.33 4.29
CA PHE A 257 -4.41 32.71 3.29
C PHE A 257 -3.86 32.75 1.87
N SER A 258 -4.72 32.39 0.92
CA SER A 258 -4.50 32.55 -0.51
C SER A 258 -5.42 33.62 -1.08
N TYR A 259 -4.84 34.54 -1.84
CA TYR A 259 -5.54 35.60 -2.53
C TYR A 259 -5.86 35.18 -3.97
N THR A 260 -7.12 35.31 -4.37
CA THR A 260 -7.58 34.89 -5.70
C THR A 260 -8.11 36.08 -6.51
N THR A 261 -8.02 35.95 -7.83
CA THR A 261 -8.64 36.87 -8.81
C THR A 261 -9.50 36.08 -9.80
N PRO A 262 -10.46 36.73 -10.48
CA PRO A 262 -11.28 36.06 -11.49
C PRO A 262 -10.42 35.31 -12.52
N GLY A 263 -10.67 34.02 -12.69
CA GLY A 263 -9.92 33.13 -13.58
C GLY A 263 -8.90 32.24 -12.87
N ASN A 264 -8.56 32.49 -11.60
CA ASN A 264 -7.85 31.51 -10.77
C ASN A 264 -8.77 30.33 -10.41
N TYR A 265 -8.20 29.14 -10.23
CA TYR A 265 -8.97 27.93 -9.95
C TYR A 265 -9.81 28.05 -8.67
N LEU A 266 -9.21 28.49 -7.57
CA LEU A 266 -9.91 28.64 -6.29
C LEU A 266 -11.03 29.69 -6.37
N SER A 267 -10.91 30.72 -7.21
CA SER A 267 -11.99 31.70 -7.38
C SER A 267 -13.31 31.06 -7.83
N GLY A 268 -13.26 29.95 -8.58
CA GLY A 268 -14.44 29.17 -8.97
C GLY A 268 -15.08 28.38 -7.83
N LEU A 269 -14.37 28.19 -6.72
CA LEU A 269 -14.86 27.53 -5.50
C LEU A 269 -15.34 28.53 -4.44
N SER A 270 -15.15 29.83 -4.63
CA SER A 270 -15.40 30.87 -3.62
C SER A 270 -16.86 30.99 -3.20
N ALA A 271 -17.79 30.64 -4.09
CA ALA A 271 -19.21 30.63 -3.74
C ALA A 271 -19.56 29.47 -2.80
N SER A 272 -18.79 28.37 -2.86
CA SER A 272 -19.06 27.11 -2.17
C SER A 272 -18.94 27.23 -0.66
N LYS A 273 -19.99 26.89 0.09
CA LYS A 273 -19.85 26.67 1.53
C LYS A 273 -18.81 25.57 1.79
N GLN A 274 -18.07 25.74 2.88
CA GLN A 274 -17.22 24.68 3.41
C GLN A 274 -18.14 23.61 3.97
N GLU A 275 -17.90 22.35 3.63
CA GLU A 275 -18.71 21.21 4.04
C GLU A 275 -17.80 20.10 4.57
N ASP A 276 -18.36 19.24 5.42
CA ASP A 276 -17.66 18.09 6.01
C ASP A 276 -17.27 17.07 4.93
N ILE A 277 -16.13 16.41 5.14
CA ILE A 277 -15.58 15.44 4.18
C ILE A 277 -16.16 14.05 4.45
N GLY A 278 -17.27 13.70 3.79
CA GLY A 278 -17.95 12.43 3.97
C GLY A 278 -17.21 11.22 3.40
N ALA A 279 -16.31 11.44 2.42
CA ALA A 279 -15.59 10.38 1.73
C ALA A 279 -14.73 9.50 2.66
N PHE A 280 -14.28 10.02 3.82
CA PHE A 280 -13.47 9.26 4.78
C PHE A 280 -14.15 7.97 5.25
N ASN A 281 -15.48 8.00 5.39
CA ASN A 281 -16.30 6.87 5.87
C ASN A 281 -16.52 5.78 4.82
N ILE A 282 -16.06 5.98 3.59
CA ILE A 282 -16.29 5.07 2.46
C ILE A 282 -14.98 4.50 1.93
N ILE A 283 -13.94 5.32 1.87
CA ILE A 283 -12.67 4.94 1.24
C ILE A 283 -11.84 4.04 2.17
N PRO A 284 -11.03 3.12 1.63
CA PRO A 284 -10.25 2.18 2.45
C PRO A 284 -9.29 2.85 3.44
N PHE A 285 -9.04 2.22 4.59
CA PHE A 285 -8.08 2.65 5.62
C PHE A 285 -6.67 2.92 5.06
N ASN A 286 -6.25 2.13 4.08
CA ASN A 286 -4.94 2.23 3.43
C ASN A 286 -4.94 3.18 2.22
N THR A 287 -5.84 4.16 2.19
CA THR A 287 -5.86 5.21 1.15
C THR A 287 -4.55 5.99 1.19
N ASN A 288 -3.83 6.00 0.06
CA ASN A 288 -2.53 6.66 -0.08
C ASN A 288 -2.60 7.96 -0.89
N TYR A 289 -3.75 8.23 -1.53
CA TYR A 289 -4.03 9.47 -2.21
C TYR A 289 -5.52 9.76 -2.17
N LEU A 290 -5.86 10.97 -1.72
CA LEU A 290 -7.22 11.50 -1.76
C LEU A 290 -7.17 12.93 -2.30
N LEU A 291 -8.01 13.20 -3.30
CA LEU A 291 -8.35 14.54 -3.75
C LEU A 291 -9.85 14.72 -3.53
N ASP A 292 -10.23 15.51 -2.54
CA ASP A 292 -11.61 15.86 -2.24
C ASP A 292 -11.93 17.30 -2.65
N GLN A 293 -13.12 17.50 -3.21
CA GLN A 293 -13.58 18.80 -3.70
C GLN A 293 -15.03 19.03 -3.31
N SER A 294 -15.27 20.13 -2.60
CA SER A 294 -16.60 20.56 -2.17
C SER A 294 -17.09 21.78 -2.95
N TYR A 295 -18.35 21.69 -3.36
CA TYR A 295 -19.00 22.57 -4.30
C TYR A 295 -20.38 22.99 -3.78
N ASN A 296 -20.79 24.24 -3.99
CA ASN A 296 -22.17 24.66 -3.73
C ASN A 296 -23.20 23.81 -4.49
N ASN A 297 -22.90 23.55 -5.76
CA ASN A 297 -23.71 22.72 -6.63
C ASN A 297 -22.82 22.15 -7.73
N ILE A 298 -22.64 20.84 -7.77
CA ILE A 298 -21.81 20.18 -8.78
C ILE A 298 -22.25 20.51 -10.22
N ARG A 299 -23.55 20.77 -10.43
CA ARG A 299 -24.09 21.21 -11.72
C ARG A 299 -23.45 22.50 -12.24
N THR A 300 -23.07 23.44 -11.37
CA THR A 300 -22.53 24.74 -11.80
C THR A 300 -21.12 24.65 -12.38
N ILE A 301 -20.44 23.51 -12.20
CA ILE A 301 -19.05 23.30 -12.63
C ILE A 301 -18.96 22.36 -13.84
N VAL A 302 -20.01 21.58 -14.08
CA VAL A 302 -20.21 20.86 -15.33
C VAL A 302 -20.93 21.78 -16.32
N VAL A 303 -20.15 22.63 -16.99
CA VAL A 303 -20.67 23.54 -18.03
C VAL A 303 -21.29 22.73 -19.18
N ASP A 304 -22.37 23.24 -19.79
CA ASP A 304 -23.04 22.62 -20.95
C ASP A 304 -22.07 22.22 -22.07
N GLN A 305 -20.96 22.94 -22.25
CA GLN A 305 -19.90 22.60 -23.21
C GLN A 305 -19.22 21.25 -22.95
N LYS A 306 -19.08 20.82 -21.69
CA LYS A 306 -18.57 19.48 -21.37
C LYS A 306 -19.57 18.39 -21.77
N LEU A 307 -20.86 18.70 -21.62
CA LEU A 307 -21.95 17.82 -22.05
C LEU A 307 -22.07 17.73 -23.57
N ILE A 308 -21.56 18.72 -24.34
CA ILE A 308 -21.53 18.66 -25.81
C ILE A 308 -20.79 17.41 -26.32
N SER A 309 -19.76 16.96 -25.59
CA SER A 309 -18.97 15.78 -25.94
C SER A 309 -19.77 14.47 -25.91
N PHE A 310 -20.96 14.45 -25.29
CA PHE A 310 -21.81 13.26 -25.18
C PHE A 310 -22.87 13.19 -26.28
N ASP A 311 -23.32 11.97 -26.58
CA ASP A 311 -24.42 11.75 -27.53
C ASP A 311 -25.67 12.56 -27.11
N LYS A 312 -26.39 13.12 -28.09
CA LYS A 312 -27.63 13.88 -27.86
C LYS A 312 -28.65 13.11 -27.01
N THR A 313 -28.67 11.78 -27.10
CA THR A 313 -29.55 10.90 -26.33
C THR A 313 -29.18 10.80 -24.84
N LEU A 314 -27.89 10.93 -24.51
CA LEU A 314 -27.38 10.82 -23.14
C LEU A 314 -27.47 12.14 -22.37
N LYS A 315 -27.32 13.29 -23.06
CA LYS A 315 -27.28 14.62 -22.42
C LYS A 315 -28.43 14.89 -21.44
N PRO A 316 -29.72 14.59 -21.77
CA PRO A 316 -30.81 14.86 -20.84
C PRO A 316 -30.74 14.03 -19.56
N LEU A 317 -30.26 12.79 -19.63
CA LEU A 317 -30.10 11.93 -18.46
C LEU A 317 -28.91 12.35 -17.61
N LEU A 318 -27.80 12.74 -18.24
CA LEU A 318 -26.63 13.28 -17.53
C LEU A 318 -26.97 14.59 -16.81
N ASN A 319 -27.77 15.47 -17.42
CA ASN A 319 -28.29 16.66 -16.76
C ASN A 319 -29.10 16.31 -15.50
N LYS A 320 -30.04 15.37 -15.63
CA LYS A 320 -30.84 14.91 -14.49
C LYS A 320 -30.00 14.24 -13.40
N LEU A 321 -28.93 13.52 -13.77
CA LEU A 321 -27.98 12.94 -12.82
C LEU A 321 -27.25 14.04 -12.04
N LEU A 322 -26.79 15.09 -12.72
CA LEU A 322 -26.14 16.23 -12.08
C LEU A 322 -27.09 17.01 -11.14
N ASP A 323 -28.38 17.08 -11.48
CA ASP A 323 -29.39 17.75 -10.64
C ASP A 323 -29.59 17.05 -9.28
N VAL A 324 -29.31 15.74 -9.19
CA VAL A 324 -29.42 14.95 -7.95
C VAL A 324 -28.09 14.77 -7.22
N CYS A 325 -27.00 15.39 -7.71
CA CYS A 325 -25.71 15.39 -7.03
C CYS A 325 -25.70 16.37 -5.85
N GLY A 326 -24.96 15.99 -4.81
CA GLY A 326 -24.65 16.78 -3.62
C GLY A 326 -23.56 17.81 -3.86
N HIS A 327 -22.83 18.12 -2.79
CA HIS A 327 -21.75 19.11 -2.79
C HIS A 327 -20.36 18.47 -2.98
N GLU A 328 -20.17 17.19 -2.65
CA GLU A 328 -18.85 16.58 -2.54
C GLU A 328 -18.53 15.66 -3.73
N ALA A 329 -17.31 15.78 -4.26
CA ALA A 329 -16.74 14.85 -5.21
C ALA A 329 -15.28 14.53 -4.82
N ALA A 330 -15.02 13.25 -4.59
CA ALA A 330 -13.71 12.77 -4.16
C ALA A 330 -13.10 11.79 -5.16
N PHE A 331 -11.78 11.80 -5.26
CA PHE A 331 -11.01 10.74 -5.90
C PHE A 331 -10.06 10.13 -4.88
N ALA A 332 -10.13 8.81 -4.71
CA ALA A 332 -9.31 8.08 -3.75
C ALA A 332 -8.59 6.90 -4.41
N SER A 333 -7.40 6.57 -3.90
CA SER A 333 -6.64 5.40 -4.32
C SER A 333 -5.86 4.77 -3.17
N ASN A 334 -5.78 3.43 -3.17
CA ASN A 334 -4.88 2.64 -2.32
C ASN A 334 -3.92 1.77 -3.16
N ALA A 335 -3.60 2.22 -4.37
CA ALA A 335 -2.74 1.48 -5.30
C ALA A 335 -1.29 1.46 -4.80
N SER A 336 -0.72 0.26 -4.61
CA SER A 336 0.68 0.06 -4.20
C SER A 336 1.66 0.00 -5.38
N GLY A 337 1.15 -0.05 -6.62
CA GLY A 337 1.97 -0.15 -7.82
C GLY A 337 1.21 0.16 -9.11
N LYS A 338 1.94 0.42 -10.20
CA LYS A 338 1.37 0.93 -11.47
C LYS A 338 0.28 0.03 -12.05
N SER A 339 0.44 -1.29 -11.93
CA SER A 339 -0.54 -2.28 -12.40
C SER A 339 -1.84 -2.29 -11.59
N SER A 340 -1.80 -1.85 -10.33
CA SER A 340 -2.96 -1.83 -9.43
C SER A 340 -3.78 -0.53 -9.50
N VAL A 341 -3.24 0.54 -10.10
CA VAL A 341 -3.89 1.87 -10.13
C VAL A 341 -5.31 1.80 -10.68
N SER A 342 -5.53 1.05 -11.77
CA SER A 342 -6.86 0.94 -12.37
C SER A 342 -7.85 0.19 -11.47
N SER A 343 -7.43 -0.86 -10.77
CA SER A 343 -8.31 -1.65 -9.89
C SER A 343 -8.54 -1.01 -8.51
N ASN A 344 -7.62 -0.13 -8.10
CA ASN A 344 -7.52 0.41 -6.74
C ASN A 344 -7.66 1.94 -6.72
N SER A 345 -8.51 2.47 -7.60
CA SER A 345 -8.86 3.89 -7.63
C SER A 345 -10.36 4.05 -7.84
N TRP A 346 -10.94 5.00 -7.14
CA TRP A 346 -12.38 5.25 -7.15
C TRP A 346 -12.68 6.74 -7.22
N PHE A 347 -13.81 7.06 -7.84
CA PHE A 347 -14.40 8.39 -7.80
C PHE A 347 -15.72 8.33 -7.06
N LEU A 348 -15.86 9.14 -6.02
CA LEU A 348 -17.02 9.20 -5.17
C LEU A 348 -17.75 10.51 -5.45
N LEU A 349 -19.07 10.43 -5.52
CA LEU A 349 -19.92 11.58 -5.75
C LEU A 349 -21.08 11.52 -4.77
N ARG A 350 -21.16 12.51 -3.89
CA ARG A 350 -22.26 12.62 -2.92
C ARG A 350 -23.56 12.96 -3.64
N LEU A 351 -24.68 12.47 -3.15
CA LEU A 351 -25.99 12.53 -3.79
C LEU A 351 -27.03 13.11 -2.84
N LYS A 352 -27.90 13.95 -3.37
CA LYS A 352 -29.12 14.42 -2.68
C LYS A 352 -30.24 13.41 -2.76
N ASP A 353 -30.30 12.64 -3.85
CA ASP A 353 -31.30 11.60 -4.09
C ASP A 353 -30.65 10.37 -4.72
N PRO A 354 -30.14 9.43 -3.90
CA PRO A 354 -29.51 8.21 -4.38
C PRO A 354 -30.43 7.33 -5.22
N ALA A 355 -31.74 7.33 -4.93
CA ALA A 355 -32.71 6.52 -5.65
C ALA A 355 -32.91 7.00 -7.09
N ARG A 356 -33.05 8.31 -7.29
CA ARG A 356 -33.14 8.90 -8.64
C ARG A 356 -31.84 8.77 -9.42
N ALA A 357 -30.68 8.96 -8.76
CA ALA A 357 -29.38 8.78 -9.41
C ALA A 357 -29.23 7.38 -10.01
N ARG A 358 -29.57 6.33 -9.24
CA ARG A 358 -29.61 4.94 -9.73
C ARG A 358 -30.57 4.78 -10.92
N GLN A 359 -31.75 5.37 -10.86
CA GLN A 359 -32.72 5.31 -11.95
C GLN A 359 -32.17 5.93 -13.24
N TYR A 360 -31.47 7.08 -13.16
CA TYR A 360 -30.89 7.73 -14.33
C TYR A 360 -29.71 6.93 -14.91
N LEU A 361 -28.85 6.38 -14.07
CA LEU A 361 -27.72 5.56 -14.52
C LEU A 361 -28.18 4.24 -15.14
N LYS A 362 -29.23 3.62 -14.62
CA LYS A 362 -29.87 2.47 -15.24
C LYS A 362 -30.37 2.79 -16.66
N LYS A 363 -31.07 3.93 -16.82
CA LYS A 363 -31.51 4.39 -18.16
C LYS A 363 -30.34 4.69 -19.10
N ILE A 364 -29.24 5.23 -18.58
CA ILE A 364 -28.01 5.43 -19.35
C ILE A 364 -27.45 4.06 -19.82
N ALA A 365 -27.41 3.06 -18.94
CA ALA A 365 -26.95 1.70 -19.27
C ALA A 365 -27.81 1.00 -20.33
N GLU A 366 -29.13 1.23 -20.29
CA GLU A 366 -30.09 0.74 -21.29
C GLU A 366 -29.80 1.35 -22.68
N ILE A 367 -29.52 2.65 -22.75
CA ILE A 367 -29.18 3.36 -24.01
C ILE A 367 -27.83 2.90 -24.55
N THR A 368 -26.84 2.67 -23.69
CA THR A 368 -25.50 2.23 -24.12
C THR A 368 -25.45 0.74 -24.46
N HIS A 369 -26.53 -0.01 -24.25
CA HIS A 369 -26.61 -1.47 -24.43
C HIS A 369 -25.55 -2.24 -23.62
N THR A 370 -25.21 -1.73 -22.44
CA THR A 370 -24.16 -2.30 -21.57
C THR A 370 -24.67 -2.67 -20.18
N ALA A 371 -25.99 -2.71 -19.99
CA ALA A 371 -26.63 -3.07 -18.74
C ALA A 371 -26.07 -4.39 -18.20
N SER A 372 -25.14 -4.27 -17.28
CA SER A 372 -24.47 -5.35 -16.58
C SER A 372 -24.68 -5.11 -15.11
N ARG A 373 -25.14 -6.13 -14.40
CA ARG A 373 -25.49 -6.07 -12.99
C ARG A 373 -24.89 -7.26 -12.27
N GLU A 374 -24.12 -6.97 -11.23
CA GLU A 374 -23.57 -7.95 -10.30
C GLU A 374 -24.09 -7.62 -8.90
N VAL A 375 -24.19 -8.64 -8.05
CA VAL A 375 -24.59 -8.48 -6.65
C VAL A 375 -23.47 -9.02 -5.78
N TYR A 376 -22.96 -8.18 -4.89
CA TYR A 376 -21.95 -8.53 -3.91
C TYR A 376 -22.53 -8.24 -2.52
N HIS A 377 -22.79 -9.28 -1.72
CA HIS A 377 -23.31 -9.16 -0.34
C HIS A 377 -24.53 -8.23 -0.16
N GLY A 378 -25.38 -8.12 -1.17
CA GLY A 378 -26.57 -7.25 -1.15
C GLY A 378 -26.34 -5.88 -1.79
N HIS A 379 -25.10 -5.48 -2.02
CA HIS A 379 -24.76 -4.32 -2.83
C HIS A 379 -24.95 -4.62 -4.32
N ILE A 380 -25.58 -3.68 -5.01
CA ILE A 380 -25.79 -3.74 -6.45
C ILE A 380 -24.63 -3.02 -7.14
N ILE A 381 -23.92 -3.74 -8.01
CA ILE A 381 -22.82 -3.21 -8.82
C ILE A 381 -23.28 -3.19 -10.27
N GLU A 382 -23.32 -2.01 -10.88
CA GLU A 382 -23.84 -1.80 -12.23
C GLU A 382 -22.82 -1.10 -13.13
N ASN A 383 -22.96 -1.24 -14.45
CA ASN A 383 -22.15 -0.52 -15.43
C ASN A 383 -23.02 0.40 -16.27
N ALA A 384 -22.70 1.70 -16.29
CA ALA A 384 -23.42 2.66 -17.14
C ALA A 384 -22.97 2.61 -18.62
N GLY A 385 -21.83 1.97 -18.92
CA GLY A 385 -21.33 1.79 -20.29
C GLY A 385 -20.72 3.01 -20.95
N VAL A 386 -20.59 4.10 -20.22
CA VAL A 386 -20.04 5.34 -20.75
C VAL A 386 -18.56 5.38 -20.44
N LYS A 387 -17.73 5.17 -21.47
CA LYS A 387 -16.28 5.32 -21.35
C LYS A 387 -15.92 6.78 -21.04
N ASN A 388 -14.96 6.95 -20.14
CA ASN A 388 -14.43 8.24 -19.69
C ASN A 388 -15.53 9.15 -19.13
N LEU A 389 -16.60 8.60 -18.55
CA LEU A 389 -17.72 9.39 -18.01
C LEU A 389 -17.23 10.46 -17.03
N ILE A 390 -16.48 10.04 -16.01
CA ILE A 390 -15.97 10.92 -14.96
C ILE A 390 -15.02 11.99 -15.53
N PRO A 391 -13.94 11.65 -16.27
CA PRO A 391 -13.05 12.68 -16.79
C PRO A 391 -13.70 13.61 -17.83
N ARG A 392 -14.79 13.20 -18.50
CA ARG A 392 -15.54 14.07 -19.41
C ARG A 392 -16.46 15.05 -18.66
N LEU A 393 -17.02 14.68 -17.51
CA LEU A 393 -17.84 15.55 -16.67
C LEU A 393 -16.98 16.47 -15.79
N PHE A 394 -16.02 15.90 -15.09
CA PHE A 394 -15.25 16.58 -14.04
C PHE A 394 -13.85 17.03 -14.50
N GLY A 395 -13.38 16.52 -15.63
CA GLY A 395 -12.14 16.93 -16.29
C GLY A 395 -10.99 15.91 -16.18
N PRO A 396 -9.89 16.13 -16.90
CA PRO A 396 -8.82 15.14 -17.08
C PRO A 396 -8.02 14.80 -15.82
N THR A 397 -8.19 15.53 -14.71
CA THR A 397 -7.60 15.16 -13.41
C THR A 397 -8.09 13.78 -12.96
N PHE A 398 -9.30 13.38 -13.37
CA PHE A 398 -9.90 12.09 -13.03
C PHE A 398 -9.75 11.03 -14.14
N SER A 399 -8.73 11.18 -15.01
CA SER A 399 -8.52 10.29 -16.16
C SER A 399 -8.20 8.84 -15.79
N THR A 400 -7.81 8.58 -14.54
CA THR A 400 -7.64 7.23 -13.98
C THR A 400 -8.95 6.42 -13.97
N ILE A 401 -10.13 7.07 -13.94
CA ILE A 401 -11.43 6.41 -13.98
C ILE A 401 -11.95 6.41 -15.43
N GLU A 402 -11.62 5.35 -16.15
CA GLU A 402 -11.91 5.17 -17.57
C GLU A 402 -13.27 4.52 -17.82
N ASN A 403 -13.77 3.70 -16.89
CA ASN A 403 -15.07 3.03 -17.00
C ASN A 403 -16.05 3.54 -15.94
N SER A 404 -17.32 3.16 -16.09
CA SER A 404 -18.44 3.63 -15.25
C SER A 404 -19.13 2.48 -14.51
N TRP A 405 -18.34 1.52 -14.03
CA TRP A 405 -18.82 0.57 -13.03
C TRP A 405 -19.06 1.31 -11.73
N HIS A 406 -20.20 1.07 -11.08
CA HIS A 406 -20.60 1.84 -9.92
C HIS A 406 -21.47 1.06 -8.95
N THR A 407 -21.51 1.55 -7.71
CA THR A 407 -22.45 1.13 -6.67
C THR A 407 -22.85 2.34 -5.82
N THR A 408 -23.95 2.22 -5.07
CA THR A 408 -24.35 3.25 -4.10
C THR A 408 -24.00 2.78 -2.68
N LEU A 409 -23.34 3.64 -1.91
CA LEU A 409 -23.02 3.44 -0.49
C LEU A 409 -23.47 4.69 0.25
N ASP A 410 -24.33 4.54 1.24
CA ASP A 410 -24.98 5.65 1.95
C ASP A 410 -25.56 6.68 0.97
N ASP A 411 -25.13 7.93 1.08
CA ASP A 411 -25.48 9.05 0.21
C ASP A 411 -24.49 9.25 -0.95
N PHE A 412 -23.57 8.32 -1.22
CA PHE A 412 -22.62 8.39 -2.33
C PHE A 412 -22.92 7.40 -3.44
N ILE A 413 -22.58 7.78 -4.66
CA ILE A 413 -22.25 6.84 -5.72
C ILE A 413 -20.74 6.76 -5.90
N VAL A 414 -20.24 5.53 -5.93
CA VAL A 414 -18.83 5.21 -6.10
C VAL A 414 -18.64 4.60 -7.48
N PHE A 415 -17.74 5.19 -8.28
CA PHE A 415 -17.34 4.74 -9.60
C PHE A 415 -15.94 4.11 -9.57
N GLY A 416 -15.76 3.05 -10.36
CA GLY A 416 -14.51 2.32 -10.53
C GLY A 416 -14.37 1.74 -11.95
N ASN A 417 -13.20 1.16 -12.24
CA ASN A 417 -12.90 0.70 -13.60
C ASN A 417 -13.47 -0.68 -13.95
N SER A 418 -13.92 -1.46 -12.95
CA SER A 418 -14.49 -2.79 -13.12
C SER A 418 -15.36 -3.17 -11.92
N SER A 419 -16.20 -4.20 -12.07
CA SER A 419 -16.92 -4.79 -10.92
C SER A 419 -15.96 -5.23 -9.81
N GLY A 420 -14.81 -5.82 -10.18
CA GLY A 420 -13.78 -6.23 -9.22
C GLY A 420 -13.17 -5.04 -8.44
N SER A 421 -13.03 -3.88 -9.09
CA SER A 421 -12.58 -2.65 -8.41
C SER A 421 -13.60 -2.18 -7.37
N ILE A 422 -14.89 -2.19 -7.69
CA ILE A 422 -15.95 -1.86 -6.73
C ILE A 422 -16.02 -2.89 -5.59
N THR A 423 -15.96 -4.18 -5.92
CA THR A 423 -15.93 -5.28 -4.93
C THR A 423 -14.77 -5.13 -3.95
N ASN A 424 -13.60 -4.69 -4.44
CA ASN A 424 -12.45 -4.45 -3.58
C ASN A 424 -12.70 -3.34 -2.55
N LEU A 425 -13.35 -2.23 -2.95
CA LEU A 425 -13.74 -1.17 -2.00
C LEU A 425 -14.80 -1.65 -1.01
N LEU A 426 -15.81 -2.38 -1.49
CA LEU A 426 -16.88 -2.92 -0.63
C LEU A 426 -16.35 -3.81 0.48
N ARG A 427 -15.30 -4.60 0.23
CA ARG A 427 -14.65 -5.43 1.26
C ARG A 427 -14.11 -4.61 2.43
N PHE A 428 -13.52 -3.44 2.18
CA PHE A 428 -13.01 -2.56 3.23
C PHE A 428 -14.16 -1.89 3.97
N TYR A 429 -15.14 -1.38 3.22
CA TYR A 429 -16.34 -0.75 3.78
C TYR A 429 -17.15 -1.70 4.69
N GLU A 430 -17.49 -2.90 4.23
CA GLU A 430 -18.25 -3.88 5.03
C GLU A 430 -17.50 -4.41 6.25
N SER A 431 -16.17 -4.42 6.20
CA SER A 431 -15.34 -4.87 7.33
C SER A 431 -15.02 -3.76 8.34
N GLY A 432 -15.56 -2.56 8.15
CA GLY A 432 -15.31 -1.39 9.01
C GLY A 432 -13.88 -0.88 8.93
N LYS A 433 -13.19 -1.14 7.81
CA LYS A 433 -11.80 -0.70 7.56
C LYS A 433 -11.75 0.47 6.59
N THR A 434 -12.44 1.53 6.97
CA THR A 434 -12.52 2.80 6.26
C THR A 434 -11.50 3.79 6.83
N LEU A 435 -11.20 4.87 6.10
CA LEU A 435 -10.13 5.81 6.48
C LEU A 435 -10.41 6.52 7.81
N ASP A 436 -11.66 6.84 8.10
CA ASP A 436 -12.12 7.37 9.39
C ASP A 436 -11.91 6.41 10.57
N MET A 437 -11.78 5.12 10.31
CA MET A 437 -11.53 4.11 11.34
C MET A 437 -10.03 3.83 11.57
N ASP A 438 -9.15 4.37 10.71
CA ASP A 438 -7.70 4.17 10.84
C ASP A 438 -7.12 5.04 11.95
N GLU A 439 -6.52 4.41 12.95
CA GLU A 439 -5.94 5.11 14.09
C GLU A 439 -4.78 6.04 13.71
N ASN A 440 -4.00 5.70 12.67
CA ASN A 440 -2.93 6.58 12.19
C ASN A 440 -3.53 7.78 11.46
N PHE A 441 -4.56 7.60 10.66
CA PHE A 441 -5.26 8.69 10.01
C PHE A 441 -5.95 9.58 11.02
N ASN A 442 -6.61 9.03 12.04
CA ASN A 442 -7.28 9.81 13.09
C ASN A 442 -6.31 10.73 13.84
N GLN A 443 -5.12 10.24 14.19
CA GLN A 443 -4.07 11.11 14.76
C GLN A 443 -3.53 12.16 13.80
N PHE A 444 -3.61 11.90 12.49
CA PHE A 444 -3.20 12.85 11.46
C PHE A 444 -4.30 13.89 11.19
N SER A 445 -5.57 13.47 11.20
CA SER A 445 -6.72 14.31 10.94
C SER A 445 -7.03 15.32 12.05
N ASP A 446 -6.50 15.12 13.27
CA ASP A 446 -6.52 16.10 14.36
C ASP A 446 -5.99 17.49 13.97
N ASN A 447 -5.13 17.59 12.95
CA ASN A 447 -4.60 18.85 12.42
C ASN A 447 -5.16 19.23 11.05
N LEU A 448 -6.18 18.53 10.56
CA LEU A 448 -6.94 18.91 9.37
C LEU A 448 -8.11 19.81 9.74
N CYS A 449 -8.56 20.62 8.79
CA CYS A 449 -9.82 21.33 8.89
C CYS A 449 -10.97 20.34 8.69
N ASP A 450 -11.97 20.38 9.57
CA ASP A 450 -13.20 19.56 9.48
C ASP A 450 -13.95 19.79 8.16
N ALA A 451 -13.93 21.04 7.69
CA ALA A 451 -14.57 21.45 6.44
C ALA A 451 -13.58 22.15 5.49
N SER A 452 -13.65 21.81 4.20
CA SER A 452 -12.81 22.45 3.17
C SER A 452 -13.45 22.42 1.79
N ASN A 453 -13.05 23.36 0.91
CA ASN A 453 -13.48 23.33 -0.49
C ASN A 453 -12.58 22.43 -1.36
N LEU A 454 -11.34 22.26 -0.94
CA LEU A 454 -10.36 21.42 -1.63
C LEU A 454 -9.44 20.81 -0.57
N LEU A 455 -9.40 19.48 -0.50
CA LEU A 455 -8.41 18.73 0.25
C LEU A 455 -7.60 17.85 -0.70
N LEU A 456 -6.28 17.92 -0.61
CA LEU A 456 -5.37 16.92 -1.14
C LEU A 456 -4.68 16.24 0.04
N TYR A 457 -4.89 14.95 0.24
CA TYR A 457 -4.18 14.12 1.21
C TYR A 457 -3.33 13.07 0.50
N ILE A 458 -2.09 12.88 0.97
CA ILE A 458 -1.11 11.95 0.43
C ILE A 458 -0.47 11.20 1.59
N SER A 459 -0.50 9.86 1.56
CA SER A 459 0.27 9.01 2.49
C SER A 459 1.40 8.31 1.71
N PRO A 460 2.67 8.73 1.90
CA PRO A 460 3.80 8.22 1.11
C PRO A 460 4.26 6.81 1.45
N LYS A 461 3.74 6.19 2.51
CA LYS A 461 4.14 4.86 3.03
C LYS A 461 4.18 3.77 1.96
N SER A 462 3.32 3.88 0.95
CA SER A 462 3.42 3.13 -0.30
C SER A 462 3.58 4.14 -1.42
N LEU A 463 4.75 4.17 -2.05
CA LEU A 463 5.08 5.09 -3.14
C LEU A 463 4.02 4.99 -4.24
N ASN A 464 3.14 5.98 -4.29
CA ASN A 464 1.99 5.97 -5.20
C ASN A 464 2.50 5.97 -6.64
N ALA A 465 2.27 4.87 -7.36
CA ALA A 465 2.67 4.75 -8.76
C ALA A 465 1.99 5.77 -9.68
N SER A 466 0.82 6.30 -9.30
CA SER A 466 0.18 7.44 -9.97
C SER A 466 0.93 8.74 -9.70
N LEU A 467 1.39 8.97 -8.46
CA LEU A 467 2.20 10.15 -8.12
C LEU A 467 3.54 10.13 -8.88
N LEU A 468 4.17 8.95 -8.97
CA LEU A 468 5.38 8.74 -9.75
C LEU A 468 5.21 9.10 -11.23
N ASN A 469 4.02 8.92 -11.82
CA ASN A 469 3.78 9.30 -13.21
C ASN A 469 3.85 10.81 -13.44
N TYR A 470 3.70 11.63 -12.41
CA TYR A 470 3.86 13.09 -12.50
C TYR A 470 5.32 13.53 -12.33
N LEU A 471 6.21 12.66 -11.87
CA LEU A 471 7.64 12.95 -11.68
C LEU A 471 8.47 12.41 -12.86
N ASN A 472 9.61 13.03 -13.14
CA ASN A 472 10.52 12.55 -14.19
C ASN A 472 11.43 11.40 -13.70
N GLU A 473 11.99 10.63 -14.63
CA GLU A 473 12.80 9.44 -14.31
C GLU A 473 13.95 9.70 -13.32
N PRO A 474 14.74 10.79 -13.42
CA PRO A 474 15.77 11.08 -12.42
C PRO A 474 15.24 11.20 -10.99
N VAL A 475 14.10 11.87 -10.81
CA VAL A 475 13.46 12.03 -9.49
C VAL A 475 12.90 10.69 -9.02
N VAL A 476 12.19 9.95 -9.88
CA VAL A 476 11.67 8.62 -9.55
C VAL A 476 12.78 7.67 -9.10
N ASN A 477 13.89 7.63 -9.84
CA ASN A 477 15.05 6.81 -9.49
C ASN A 477 15.68 7.21 -8.16
N THR A 478 15.67 8.51 -7.83
CA THR A 478 16.17 9.00 -6.54
C THR A 478 15.25 8.61 -5.40
N LEU A 479 13.93 8.69 -5.58
CA LEU A 479 12.95 8.25 -4.58
C LEU A 479 13.03 6.75 -4.35
N ASN A 480 13.09 5.94 -5.41
CA ASN A 480 13.21 4.49 -5.32
C ASN A 480 14.51 4.04 -4.63
N LYS A 481 15.63 4.75 -4.85
CA LYS A 481 16.90 4.46 -4.17
C LYS A 481 16.86 4.73 -2.67
N ASN A 482 15.93 5.56 -2.21
CA ASN A 482 15.80 5.97 -0.83
C ASN A 482 14.40 5.66 -0.28
N GLU A 483 13.82 4.53 -0.69
CA GLU A 483 12.44 4.13 -0.34
C GLU A 483 12.19 4.14 1.19
N ASN A 484 13.21 3.80 1.98
CA ASN A 484 13.17 3.84 3.45
C ASN A 484 12.85 5.24 4.02
N ILE A 485 13.17 6.34 3.31
CA ILE A 485 12.83 7.71 3.74
C ILE A 485 11.31 7.88 3.84
N LEU A 486 10.58 7.29 2.90
CA LEU A 486 9.13 7.48 2.76
C LEU A 486 8.33 6.61 3.72
N HIS A 487 8.96 5.58 4.31
CA HIS A 487 8.31 4.69 5.26
C HIS A 487 7.91 5.41 6.56
N ASN A 488 8.68 6.43 6.97
CA ASN A 488 8.39 7.19 8.18
C ASN A 488 7.41 8.34 7.94
N PHE A 489 6.99 8.60 6.70
CA PHE A 489 6.05 9.69 6.40
C PHE A 489 4.62 9.21 6.64
N GLN A 490 3.99 9.71 7.70
CA GLN A 490 2.60 9.38 8.02
C GLN A 490 1.65 9.95 6.97
N GLY A 491 1.81 11.23 6.65
CA GLY A 491 0.97 11.90 5.65
C GLY A 491 1.38 13.35 5.38
N ALA A 492 0.84 13.87 4.28
CA ALA A 492 0.86 15.28 3.93
C ALA A 492 -0.52 15.71 3.43
N SER A 493 -0.97 16.90 3.82
CA SER A 493 -2.24 17.46 3.35
C SER A 493 -2.10 18.90 2.87
N PHE A 494 -2.96 19.29 1.93
CA PHE A 494 -3.16 20.67 1.49
C PHE A 494 -4.66 20.96 1.48
N GLN A 495 -5.11 21.94 2.26
CA GLN A 495 -6.51 22.34 2.36
C GLN A 495 -6.70 23.80 1.97
N PHE A 496 -7.79 24.06 1.25
CA PHE A 496 -8.25 25.40 0.91
C PHE A 496 -9.72 25.56 1.27
N SER A 497 -10.02 26.59 2.04
CA SER A 497 -11.37 26.86 2.55
C SER A 497 -11.73 28.33 2.33
N ALA A 498 -12.81 28.58 1.61
CA ALA A 498 -13.25 29.92 1.21
C ALA A 498 -13.63 30.74 2.44
N SER A 499 -13.06 31.94 2.56
CA SER A 499 -13.27 32.87 3.67
C SER A 499 -13.36 34.29 3.10
N ASP A 500 -14.58 34.77 2.88
CA ASP A 500 -14.86 36.05 2.20
C ASP A 500 -14.13 36.18 0.85
N SER A 501 -13.20 37.14 0.72
CA SER A 501 -12.41 37.37 -0.49
C SER A 501 -11.12 36.54 -0.57
N LEU A 502 -10.84 35.73 0.45
CA LEU A 502 -9.62 34.91 0.58
C LEU A 502 -9.95 33.42 0.69
N PHE A 503 -8.92 32.59 0.63
CA PHE A 503 -9.00 31.19 0.98
C PHE A 503 -8.08 30.89 2.14
N TYR A 504 -8.62 30.48 3.28
CA TYR A 504 -7.80 29.87 4.32
C TYR A 504 -7.04 28.69 3.71
N THR A 505 -5.73 28.67 3.92
CA THR A 505 -4.80 27.72 3.32
C THR A 505 -4.08 27.00 4.45
N SER A 506 -4.20 25.68 4.50
CA SER A 506 -3.48 24.84 5.45
C SER A 506 -2.64 23.82 4.70
N PHE A 507 -1.38 23.69 5.09
CA PHE A 507 -0.53 22.57 4.75
C PHE A 507 -0.04 21.92 6.03
N TYR A 508 -0.21 20.60 6.10
CA TYR A 508 0.23 19.80 7.24
C TYR A 508 1.07 18.62 6.75
N PHE A 509 2.19 18.38 7.43
CA PHE A 509 3.07 17.25 7.17
C PHE A 509 3.53 16.64 8.47
N ARG A 510 3.48 15.30 8.55
CA ARG A 510 3.88 14.56 9.75
C ARG A 510 4.72 13.33 9.44
N ILE A 511 5.70 13.09 10.29
CA ILE A 511 6.55 11.91 10.33
C ILE A 511 6.19 11.10 11.57
N ASN A 512 6.04 9.79 11.42
CA ASN A 512 5.77 8.89 12.53
C ASN A 512 6.46 7.53 12.29
N GLU A 513 7.41 7.21 13.16
CA GLU A 513 8.23 5.99 13.09
C GLU A 513 7.51 4.77 13.70
N SER A 514 6.43 5.00 14.46
CA SER A 514 5.67 3.98 15.19
C SER A 514 4.22 3.92 14.71
N LEU A 515 4.01 3.82 13.40
CA LEU A 515 2.68 3.62 12.85
C LEU A 515 2.10 2.29 13.35
N LYS A 516 0.86 2.32 13.84
CA LYS A 516 0.16 1.09 14.20
C LYS A 516 -0.22 0.34 12.92
N GLU A 517 0.18 -0.92 12.81
CA GLU A 517 -0.24 -1.78 11.70
C GLU A 517 -1.71 -2.16 11.87
N GLU A 518 -2.55 -1.66 10.96
CA GLU A 518 -3.90 -2.17 10.78
C GLU A 518 -3.89 -3.61 10.25
N ASN A 519 -4.61 -4.51 10.92
CA ASN A 519 -4.62 -5.94 10.59
C ASN A 519 -5.96 -6.35 9.97
N LEU A 520 -5.91 -7.00 8.79
CA LEU A 520 -7.09 -7.52 8.12
C LEU A 520 -7.81 -8.65 8.88
N ALA A 521 -7.18 -9.24 9.91
CA ALA A 521 -7.72 -10.37 10.65
C ALA A 521 -8.95 -9.99 11.49
N LEU A 522 -9.98 -10.85 11.46
CA LEU A 522 -11.14 -10.80 12.35
C LEU A 522 -10.73 -10.91 13.82
N TRP A 523 -9.75 -11.76 14.10
CA TRP A 523 -9.10 -11.87 15.41
C TRP A 523 -7.71 -12.48 15.26
N LYS A 524 -6.88 -12.28 16.29
CA LYS A 524 -5.59 -12.96 16.45
C LYS A 524 -5.42 -13.44 17.89
N ILE A 525 -4.69 -14.54 18.07
CA ILE A 525 -4.27 -15.03 19.38
C ILE A 525 -2.78 -15.35 19.34
N GLN A 526 -2.06 -14.95 20.37
CA GLN A 526 -0.66 -15.28 20.57
C GLN A 526 -0.54 -16.49 21.50
N LEU A 527 0.27 -17.47 21.11
CA LEU A 527 0.58 -18.67 21.89
C LEU A 527 1.92 -18.52 22.61
N ASP A 528 2.25 -19.48 23.46
CA ASP A 528 3.46 -19.42 24.28
C ASP A 528 4.76 -19.56 23.45
N ASP A 529 4.69 -20.29 22.33
CA ASP A 529 5.82 -20.46 21.41
C ASP A 529 5.43 -20.45 19.93
N ASP A 530 6.45 -20.46 19.06
CA ASP A 530 6.24 -20.38 17.61
C ASP A 530 5.34 -21.52 17.14
N ILE A 531 4.34 -21.19 16.32
CA ILE A 531 3.40 -22.15 15.79
C ILE A 531 4.13 -23.10 14.83
N ALA A 532 3.92 -24.39 15.03
CA ALA A 532 4.50 -25.45 14.23
C ALA A 532 3.44 -26.10 13.33
N GLY A 533 3.63 -25.97 12.02
CA GLY A 533 2.82 -26.66 11.03
C GLY A 533 1.44 -26.03 10.81
N LYS A 534 0.48 -26.85 10.40
CA LYS A 534 -0.82 -26.40 9.89
C LYS A 534 -1.89 -26.33 11.00
N PRO A 535 -2.70 -25.26 11.10
CA PRO A 535 -3.91 -25.26 11.94
C PRO A 535 -4.98 -26.21 11.40
N TYR A 536 -5.76 -26.85 12.28
CA TYR A 536 -6.80 -27.82 11.91
C TYR A 536 -8.18 -27.41 12.42
N LEU A 537 -9.17 -27.30 11.52
CA LEU A 537 -10.57 -27.15 11.94
C LEU A 537 -11.10 -28.46 12.50
N VAL A 538 -11.69 -28.40 13.69
CA VAL A 538 -12.32 -29.53 14.36
C VAL A 538 -13.73 -29.17 14.79
N LYS A 539 -14.70 -30.04 14.50
CA LYS A 539 -16.12 -29.79 14.76
C LYS A 539 -16.38 -29.85 16.27
N ASP A 540 -17.11 -28.88 16.79
CA ASP A 540 -17.75 -29.00 18.09
C ASP A 540 -19.14 -29.63 17.91
N HIS A 541 -19.29 -30.86 18.41
CA HIS A 541 -20.53 -31.62 18.33
C HIS A 541 -21.65 -31.06 19.22
N LYS A 542 -21.40 -30.06 20.08
CA LYS A 542 -22.43 -29.38 20.88
C LYS A 542 -23.01 -28.14 20.20
N THR A 543 -22.15 -27.32 19.58
CA THR A 543 -22.52 -26.00 19.04
C THR A 543 -22.67 -25.99 17.52
N ASN A 544 -22.30 -27.08 16.84
CA ASN A 544 -22.24 -27.18 15.38
C ASN A 544 -21.31 -26.14 14.71
N THR A 545 -20.42 -25.53 15.49
CA THR A 545 -19.31 -24.68 15.02
C THR A 545 -18.02 -25.49 14.92
N TYR A 546 -16.95 -24.87 14.45
CA TYR A 546 -15.61 -25.44 14.41
C TYR A 546 -14.66 -24.66 15.33
N ASN A 547 -13.88 -25.42 16.09
CA ASN A 547 -12.72 -24.94 16.83
C ASN A 547 -11.46 -25.20 15.99
N ILE A 548 -10.33 -24.68 16.46
CA ILE A 548 -9.03 -24.79 15.79
C ILE A 548 -8.06 -25.51 16.71
N ILE A 549 -7.45 -26.59 16.22
CA ILE A 549 -6.28 -27.21 16.85
C ILE A 549 -5.02 -26.68 16.18
N VAL A 550 -4.06 -26.24 16.98
CA VAL A 550 -2.74 -25.79 16.54
C VAL A 550 -1.65 -26.31 17.49
N PHE A 551 -0.42 -26.41 17.01
CA PHE A 551 0.73 -26.90 17.76
C PHE A 551 1.81 -25.83 17.80
N ASP A 552 2.65 -25.83 18.83
CA ASP A 552 3.87 -25.02 18.87
C ASP A 552 5.13 -25.87 18.71
N VAL A 553 6.28 -25.23 18.46
CA VAL A 553 7.59 -25.87 18.30
C VAL A 553 8.03 -26.67 19.53
N ARG A 554 7.45 -26.43 20.70
CA ARG A 554 7.73 -27.21 21.89
C ARG A 554 6.86 -28.47 21.96
N SER A 555 5.93 -28.72 21.04
CA SER A 555 4.98 -29.85 21.10
C SER A 555 3.85 -29.65 22.11
N ASN A 556 3.45 -28.41 22.36
CA ASN A 556 2.14 -28.14 22.97
C ASN A 556 1.06 -28.24 21.90
N ILE A 557 -0.13 -28.70 22.30
CA ILE A 557 -1.36 -28.70 21.53
C ILE A 557 -2.34 -27.72 22.17
N TYR A 558 -2.91 -26.84 21.37
CA TYR A 558 -3.89 -25.85 21.79
C TYR A 558 -5.21 -26.11 21.09
N LEU A 559 -6.32 -25.96 21.82
CA LEU A 559 -7.66 -25.85 21.23
C LEU A 559 -8.16 -24.42 21.38
N ILE A 560 -8.50 -23.79 20.27
CA ILE A 560 -8.93 -22.39 20.19
C ILE A 560 -10.37 -22.37 19.64
N SER A 561 -11.25 -21.58 20.23
CA SER A 561 -12.64 -21.44 19.80
C SER A 561 -12.78 -20.69 18.47
N SER A 562 -13.98 -20.69 17.90
CA SER A 562 -14.29 -19.94 16.67
C SER A 562 -14.11 -18.41 16.79
N ASP A 563 -14.22 -17.87 18.01
CA ASP A 563 -14.01 -16.45 18.33
C ASP A 563 -12.59 -16.14 18.85
N GLY A 564 -11.65 -17.07 18.75
CA GLY A 564 -10.23 -16.82 19.04
C GLY A 564 -9.84 -16.92 20.51
N ARG A 565 -10.65 -17.57 21.36
CA ARG A 565 -10.32 -17.82 22.78
C ARG A 565 -9.61 -19.16 22.94
N LEU A 566 -8.57 -19.19 23.77
CA LEU A 566 -7.93 -20.45 24.16
C LEU A 566 -8.89 -21.25 25.07
N LEU A 567 -9.26 -22.45 24.66
CA LEU A 567 -10.11 -23.35 25.43
C LEU A 567 -9.29 -24.24 26.38
N TRP A 568 -8.18 -24.79 25.90
CA TRP A 568 -7.21 -25.53 26.70
C TRP A 568 -5.88 -25.71 25.97
N GLU A 569 -4.84 -26.02 26.73
CA GLU A 569 -3.51 -26.41 26.28
C GLU A 569 -3.10 -27.75 26.93
N LYS A 570 -2.40 -28.60 26.19
CA LYS A 570 -1.75 -29.82 26.71
C LYS A 570 -0.37 -30.00 26.10
N ARG A 571 0.52 -30.67 26.85
CA ARG A 571 1.84 -31.09 26.38
C ARG A 571 1.78 -32.47 25.73
N LEU A 572 2.42 -32.64 24.57
CA LEU A 572 2.66 -33.94 23.92
C LEU A 572 4.10 -34.41 24.12
N ASP A 573 4.37 -35.68 23.82
CA ASP A 573 5.73 -36.23 23.78
C ASP A 573 6.56 -35.64 22.63
N ALA A 574 5.92 -35.37 21.49
CA ALA A 574 6.53 -34.77 20.31
C ALA A 574 5.47 -34.15 19.39
N LEU A 575 5.91 -33.41 18.36
CA LEU A 575 5.03 -32.89 17.32
C LEU A 575 4.31 -34.04 16.57
N PRO A 576 3.04 -33.87 16.20
CA PRO A 576 2.33 -34.86 15.39
C PRO A 576 2.98 -35.10 14.03
N LEU A 577 3.05 -36.36 13.62
CA LEU A 577 3.45 -36.77 12.26
C LEU A 577 2.28 -36.80 11.28
N SER A 578 1.04 -36.86 11.80
CA SER A 578 -0.19 -36.89 11.01
C SER A 578 -1.01 -35.62 11.16
N ARG A 579 -1.94 -35.41 10.22
CA ARG A 579 -3.08 -34.51 10.45
C ARG A 579 -3.95 -35.01 11.59
N ILE A 580 -4.81 -34.14 12.10
CA ILE A 580 -5.83 -34.52 13.07
C ILE A 580 -7.01 -35.18 12.36
N TYR A 581 -7.33 -36.40 12.75
CA TYR A 581 -8.52 -37.12 12.31
C TYR A 581 -9.61 -37.00 13.37
N GLN A 582 -10.84 -36.73 12.92
CA GLN A 582 -12.03 -36.72 13.78
C GLN A 582 -12.70 -38.09 13.67
N VAL A 583 -12.85 -38.78 14.79
CA VAL A 583 -13.45 -40.13 14.86
C VAL A 583 -14.48 -40.19 15.99
N ASP A 584 -15.44 -41.09 15.87
CA ASP A 584 -16.34 -41.44 16.97
C ASP A 584 -15.97 -42.83 17.51
N TYR A 585 -15.24 -42.84 18.62
CA TYR A 585 -14.80 -44.07 19.27
C TYR A 585 -15.95 -44.83 19.93
N TYR A 586 -16.92 -44.09 20.48
CA TYR A 586 -18.02 -44.65 21.28
C TYR A 586 -19.29 -44.88 20.46
N LYS A 587 -19.32 -44.44 19.19
CA LYS A 587 -20.47 -44.51 18.27
C LYS A 587 -21.71 -43.83 18.86
N ASN A 588 -21.52 -42.66 19.46
CA ASN A 588 -22.57 -41.91 20.17
C ASN A 588 -22.72 -40.45 19.69
N GLY A 589 -22.13 -40.10 18.54
CA GLY A 589 -22.10 -38.77 17.96
C GLY A 589 -21.05 -37.83 18.57
N LYS A 590 -20.33 -38.26 19.62
CA LYS A 590 -19.29 -37.43 20.24
C LYS A 590 -17.96 -37.65 19.52
N ILE A 591 -17.36 -36.55 19.08
CA ILE A 591 -16.12 -36.58 18.28
C ILE A 591 -14.89 -36.59 19.20
N GLN A 592 -13.88 -37.38 18.83
CA GLN A 592 -12.53 -37.40 19.39
C GLN A 592 -11.48 -37.12 18.33
N TYR A 593 -10.30 -36.67 18.76
CA TYR A 593 -9.19 -36.28 17.91
C TYR A 593 -8.10 -37.35 17.93
N LEU A 594 -7.88 -37.99 16.78
CA LEU A 594 -6.94 -39.08 16.56
C LEU A 594 -5.75 -38.60 15.73
N PHE A 595 -4.55 -38.80 16.24
CA PHE A 595 -3.29 -38.50 15.55
C PHE A 595 -2.14 -39.33 16.12
N ASN A 596 -0.95 -39.23 15.56
CA ASN A 596 0.23 -39.89 16.12
C ASN A 596 1.44 -38.95 16.14
N THR A 597 2.28 -39.17 17.14
CA THR A 597 3.67 -38.73 17.16
C THR A 597 4.55 -39.88 16.67
N LYS A 598 5.87 -39.72 16.83
CA LYS A 598 6.83 -40.78 16.54
C LYS A 598 6.57 -42.03 17.38
N ASP A 599 6.26 -41.89 18.67
CA ASP A 599 6.24 -43.00 19.61
C ASP A 599 4.84 -43.37 20.10
N PHE A 600 3.81 -42.55 19.84
CA PHE A 600 2.46 -42.80 20.33
C PHE A 600 1.38 -42.49 19.29
N ILE A 601 0.30 -43.27 19.32
CA ILE A 601 -0.99 -42.87 18.76
C ILE A 601 -1.80 -42.22 19.89
N TYR A 602 -2.29 -41.01 19.68
CA TYR A 602 -3.14 -40.26 20.60
C TYR A 602 -4.60 -40.33 20.16
N LEU A 603 -5.49 -40.45 21.15
CA LEU A 603 -6.92 -40.23 20.98
C LEU A 603 -7.40 -39.42 22.18
N ILE A 604 -7.78 -38.18 21.93
CA ILE A 604 -8.21 -37.24 22.97
C ILE A 604 -9.64 -36.76 22.71
N ASP A 605 -10.39 -36.50 23.78
CA ASP A 605 -11.73 -35.92 23.69
C ASP A 605 -11.70 -34.39 23.42
N LYS A 606 -12.88 -33.77 23.29
CA LYS A 606 -13.01 -32.32 23.06
C LYS A 606 -12.41 -31.44 24.17
N ASN A 607 -12.21 -31.99 25.37
CA ASN A 607 -11.65 -31.29 26.52
C ASN A 607 -10.13 -31.54 26.66
N GLY A 608 -9.53 -32.28 25.70
CA GLY A 608 -8.12 -32.63 25.72
C GLY A 608 -7.79 -33.78 26.67
N ASN A 609 -8.77 -34.54 27.15
CA ASN A 609 -8.54 -35.70 27.99
C ASN A 609 -8.30 -36.95 27.14
N PRO A 610 -7.35 -37.82 27.52
CA PRO A 610 -7.14 -39.09 26.85
C PRO A 610 -8.37 -40.00 26.92
N VAL A 611 -8.72 -40.64 25.80
CA VAL A 611 -9.72 -41.71 25.75
C VAL A 611 -9.14 -42.98 26.38
N THR A 612 -9.99 -43.82 26.96
CA THR A 612 -9.58 -45.08 27.60
C THR A 612 -8.66 -45.91 26.71
N GLY A 613 -7.47 -46.25 27.23
CA GLY A 613 -6.45 -47.02 26.53
C GLY A 613 -5.50 -46.20 25.64
N TYR A 614 -5.63 -44.88 25.62
CA TYR A 614 -4.74 -43.95 24.92
C TYR A 614 -3.95 -43.05 25.88
N PRO A 615 -2.78 -42.52 25.47
CA PRO A 615 -2.09 -42.79 24.22
C PRO A 615 -1.55 -44.23 24.13
N ARG A 616 -1.51 -44.78 22.91
CA ARG A 616 -1.00 -46.13 22.62
C ARG A 616 0.45 -46.04 22.16
N LYS A 617 1.37 -46.67 22.89
CA LYS A 617 2.79 -46.74 22.50
C LYS A 617 2.97 -47.56 21.23
N LEU A 618 3.72 -47.02 20.28
CA LEU A 618 4.17 -47.70 19.07
C LEU A 618 5.53 -48.36 19.34
N ASN A 619 5.63 -49.64 19.03
CA ASN A 619 6.89 -50.36 19.11
C ASN A 619 7.05 -51.28 17.88
N PRO A 620 8.00 -51.00 16.97
CA PRO A 620 8.94 -49.86 16.99
C PRO A 620 8.28 -48.50 16.64
N SER A 621 8.99 -47.38 16.73
CA SER A 621 8.42 -46.05 16.43
C SER A 621 7.83 -45.94 15.01
N ALA A 622 6.83 -45.07 14.85
CA ALA A 622 6.31 -44.67 13.54
C ALA A 622 7.38 -43.94 12.72
N THR A 623 7.37 -44.15 11.41
CA THR A 623 8.19 -43.42 10.44
C THR A 623 7.38 -42.45 9.58
N ASN A 624 6.04 -42.50 9.65
CA ASN A 624 5.13 -41.57 8.99
C ASN A 624 3.90 -41.23 9.86
N GLY A 625 3.12 -40.25 9.40
CA GLY A 625 1.80 -39.98 9.95
C GLY A 625 0.81 -41.11 9.62
N ILE A 626 -0.08 -41.43 10.56
CA ILE A 626 -1.15 -42.39 10.37
C ILE A 626 -2.09 -41.99 9.23
N SER A 627 -2.61 -43.00 8.53
CA SER A 627 -3.69 -42.88 7.56
C SER A 627 -4.93 -43.60 8.08
N VAL A 628 -6.02 -42.86 8.26
CA VAL A 628 -7.27 -43.41 8.81
C VAL A 628 -8.29 -43.60 7.69
N PHE A 629 -8.80 -44.83 7.54
CA PHE A 629 -9.80 -45.19 6.55
C PHE A 629 -11.07 -45.71 7.22
N ASP A 630 -12.20 -45.09 6.93
CA ASP A 630 -13.51 -45.74 7.02
C ASP A 630 -13.88 -46.23 5.63
N TYR A 631 -13.92 -47.54 5.44
CA TYR A 631 -14.13 -48.12 4.13
C TYR A 631 -15.59 -48.08 3.67
N ASN A 632 -16.52 -48.18 4.63
CA ASN A 632 -17.94 -48.41 4.35
C ASN A 632 -18.85 -47.36 4.99
N GLY A 633 -18.30 -46.34 5.66
CA GLY A 633 -19.08 -45.31 6.35
C GLY A 633 -19.77 -45.81 7.61
N LYS A 634 -19.23 -46.87 8.23
CA LYS A 634 -19.83 -47.55 9.41
C LYS A 634 -19.04 -47.31 10.69
N GLU A 635 -18.16 -46.30 10.68
CA GLU A 635 -17.29 -45.93 11.81
C GLU A 635 -16.41 -47.10 12.25
N ASP A 636 -16.05 -47.98 11.31
CA ASP A 636 -15.16 -49.12 11.50
C ASP A 636 -13.77 -48.76 10.96
N TYR A 637 -13.12 -47.83 11.64
CA TYR A 637 -11.90 -47.21 11.16
C TYR A 637 -10.71 -48.18 11.13
N ARG A 638 -9.82 -47.94 10.16
CA ARG A 638 -8.55 -48.65 9.97
C ARG A 638 -7.44 -47.63 10.02
N ILE A 639 -6.53 -47.79 10.98
CA ILE A 639 -5.42 -46.88 11.23
C ILE A 639 -4.16 -47.55 10.69
N LEU A 640 -3.72 -47.12 9.50
CA LEU A 640 -2.49 -47.62 8.92
C LEU A 640 -1.31 -46.72 9.31
N VAL A 641 -0.19 -47.33 9.67
CA VAL A 641 1.06 -46.64 10.02
C VAL A 641 2.24 -47.48 9.60
N ALA A 642 3.28 -46.84 9.08
CA ALA A 642 4.56 -47.48 8.84
C ALA A 642 5.45 -47.30 10.07
N GLN A 643 6.15 -48.36 10.46
CA GLN A 643 7.05 -48.34 11.61
C GLN A 643 8.49 -48.64 11.16
N ALA A 644 9.45 -48.40 12.05
CA ALA A 644 10.89 -48.52 11.75
C ALA A 644 11.32 -49.94 11.34
N ASP A 645 10.49 -50.96 11.56
CA ASP A 645 10.66 -52.32 11.04
C ASP A 645 10.38 -52.45 9.52
N LYS A 646 10.05 -51.33 8.86
CA LYS A 646 9.68 -51.23 7.44
C LYS A 646 8.37 -51.94 7.11
N LYS A 647 7.55 -52.24 8.11
CA LYS A 647 6.24 -52.87 7.92
C LYS A 647 5.14 -51.85 8.02
N ILE A 648 4.04 -52.13 7.31
CA ILE A 648 2.81 -51.37 7.40
C ILE A 648 1.88 -52.08 8.35
N HIS A 649 1.67 -51.47 9.51
CA HIS A 649 0.74 -51.95 10.53
C HIS A 649 -0.65 -51.37 10.29
N ASN A 650 -1.67 -52.08 10.77
CA ASN A 650 -3.07 -51.70 10.62
C ASN A 650 -3.81 -51.99 11.91
N TYR A 651 -4.27 -50.94 12.58
CA TYR A 651 -4.94 -51.01 13.87
C TYR A 651 -6.42 -50.64 13.76
N GLN A 652 -7.23 -51.21 14.64
CA GLN A 652 -8.58 -50.74 14.94
C GLN A 652 -8.52 -49.54 15.89
N LEU A 653 -9.63 -48.80 16.05
CA LEU A 653 -9.72 -47.71 17.04
C LEU A 653 -9.46 -48.16 18.48
N ASN A 654 -9.65 -49.42 18.85
CA ASN A 654 -9.31 -49.91 20.19
C ASN A 654 -7.79 -50.16 20.40
N GLY A 655 -6.99 -49.95 19.35
CA GLY A 655 -5.55 -50.19 19.32
C GLY A 655 -5.13 -51.62 18.98
N LYS A 656 -6.09 -52.54 18.76
CA LYS A 656 -5.76 -53.94 18.38
C LYS A 656 -5.40 -54.04 16.89
N PRO A 657 -4.45 -54.91 16.52
CA PRO A 657 -4.17 -55.20 15.11
C PRO A 657 -5.41 -55.75 14.38
N VAL A 658 -5.58 -55.36 13.12
CA VAL A 658 -6.67 -55.83 12.27
C VAL A 658 -6.41 -57.27 11.82
N LYS A 659 -7.34 -58.18 12.17
CA LYS A 659 -7.28 -59.59 11.73
C LYS A 659 -7.33 -59.69 10.20
N GLY A 660 -6.45 -60.51 9.62
CA GLY A 660 -6.40 -60.75 8.17
C GLY A 660 -5.64 -59.70 7.36
N TRP A 661 -4.99 -58.72 8.00
CA TRP A 661 -4.03 -57.83 7.35
C TRP A 661 -2.70 -58.56 7.17
N THR A 662 -2.19 -58.63 5.94
CA THR A 662 -0.96 -59.37 5.61
C THR A 662 0.33 -58.65 6.01
N MET A 663 0.24 -57.41 6.54
CA MET A 663 1.38 -56.62 7.00
C MET A 663 2.49 -56.46 5.94
N PRO A 664 2.22 -55.70 4.85
CA PRO A 664 3.20 -55.44 3.80
C PRO A 664 4.54 -54.94 4.36
N ARG A 665 5.65 -55.45 3.81
CA ARG A 665 7.01 -55.00 4.15
C ARG A 665 7.63 -54.28 2.97
N MET A 666 8.14 -53.08 3.21
CA MET A 666 8.84 -52.26 2.23
C MET A 666 10.35 -52.51 2.26
N LYS A 667 11.08 -52.07 1.23
CA LYS A 667 12.55 -52.22 1.19
C LYS A 667 13.24 -51.24 2.13
N ASP A 668 12.67 -50.06 2.27
CA ASP A 668 13.09 -49.04 3.22
C ASP A 668 11.91 -48.51 4.06
N ILE A 669 12.21 -47.61 5.00
CA ILE A 669 11.21 -46.93 5.82
C ILE A 669 10.33 -46.03 4.95
N VAL A 670 9.06 -45.91 5.36
CA VAL A 670 8.08 -45.05 4.69
C VAL A 670 7.96 -43.77 5.50
N THR A 671 8.21 -42.64 4.86
CA THR A 671 8.20 -41.31 5.49
C THR A 671 6.99 -40.46 5.08
N GLU A 672 6.32 -40.81 3.97
CA GLU A 672 5.08 -40.17 3.53
C GLU A 672 3.82 -40.89 4.05
N PRO A 673 2.68 -40.20 4.21
CA PRO A 673 1.41 -40.83 4.56
C PRO A 673 0.98 -41.87 3.52
N ILE A 674 0.41 -42.98 3.99
CA ILE A 674 -0.09 -44.05 3.13
C ILE A 674 -1.33 -43.55 2.38
N THR A 675 -1.32 -43.64 1.05
CA THR A 675 -2.39 -43.08 0.22
C THR A 675 -3.44 -44.14 -0.13
N ARG A 676 -4.73 -43.79 -0.06
CA ARG A 676 -5.85 -44.61 -0.53
C ARG A 676 -6.51 -43.94 -1.71
N LEU A 677 -6.63 -44.66 -2.82
CA LEU A 677 -7.42 -44.26 -3.98
C LEU A 677 -8.57 -45.24 -4.22
N LEU A 678 -9.77 -44.72 -4.48
CA LEU A 678 -10.92 -45.52 -4.90
C LEU A 678 -11.12 -45.35 -6.41
N ALA A 679 -10.85 -46.39 -7.19
CA ALA A 679 -11.02 -46.38 -8.64
C ALA A 679 -11.77 -47.64 -9.11
N GLY A 680 -12.85 -47.46 -9.87
CA GLY A 680 -13.70 -48.57 -10.32
C GLY A 680 -14.16 -49.49 -9.17
N ASN A 681 -14.67 -48.88 -8.09
CA ASN A 681 -15.16 -49.55 -6.87
C ASN A 681 -14.12 -50.44 -6.15
N LYS A 682 -12.83 -50.19 -6.37
CA LYS A 682 -11.72 -50.92 -5.77
C LYS A 682 -10.76 -49.95 -5.07
N ASP A 683 -10.38 -50.27 -3.84
CA ASP A 683 -9.35 -49.51 -3.11
C ASP A 683 -7.94 -49.92 -3.50
N TYR A 684 -7.12 -48.92 -3.74
CA TYR A 684 -5.69 -49.04 -3.99
C TYR A 684 -4.97 -48.32 -2.87
N ILE A 685 -4.32 -49.09 -2.00
CA ILE A 685 -3.49 -48.56 -0.91
C ILE A 685 -2.07 -48.49 -1.44
N ILE A 686 -1.55 -47.29 -1.59
CA ILE A 686 -0.25 -47.01 -2.18
C ILE A 686 0.72 -46.63 -1.06
N ILE A 687 1.84 -47.33 -1.03
CA ILE A 687 2.89 -47.20 -0.04
C ILE A 687 4.19 -46.93 -0.79
N THR A 688 4.83 -45.80 -0.51
CA THR A 688 6.13 -45.42 -1.11
C THR A 688 7.15 -45.30 0.01
N ASP A 689 8.25 -46.03 -0.09
CA ASP A 689 9.37 -45.83 0.84
C ASP A 689 10.25 -44.64 0.44
N LYS A 690 11.16 -44.24 1.33
CA LYS A 690 12.06 -43.08 1.09
C LYS A 690 12.95 -43.21 -0.15
N ASN A 691 13.11 -44.41 -0.70
CA ASN A 691 13.91 -44.69 -1.90
C ASN A 691 13.01 -44.94 -3.12
N ASN A 692 11.75 -44.49 -3.12
CA ASN A 692 10.81 -44.63 -4.22
C ASN A 692 10.43 -46.08 -4.59
N ASN A 693 10.57 -47.05 -3.69
CA ASN A 693 9.93 -48.35 -3.93
C ASN A 693 8.43 -48.23 -3.63
N ILE A 694 7.61 -48.49 -4.65
CA ILE A 694 6.16 -48.33 -4.59
C ILE A 694 5.49 -49.71 -4.49
N SER A 695 4.65 -49.89 -3.48
CA SER A 695 3.77 -51.05 -3.32
C SER A 695 2.31 -50.61 -3.39
N ILE A 696 1.50 -51.32 -4.18
CA ILE A 696 0.07 -51.04 -4.35
C ILE A 696 -0.71 -52.27 -3.91
N VAL A 697 -1.38 -52.18 -2.76
CA VAL A 697 -2.05 -53.30 -2.10
C VAL A 697 -3.57 -53.09 -1.98
N ASN A 698 -4.30 -54.17 -1.68
CA ASN A 698 -5.74 -54.15 -1.40
C ASN A 698 -6.02 -53.93 0.11
N ARG A 699 -7.30 -53.93 0.52
CA ARG A 699 -7.72 -53.77 1.93
C ARG A 699 -7.18 -54.84 2.90
N LYS A 700 -6.70 -55.98 2.40
CA LYS A 700 -6.07 -57.06 3.18
C LYS A 700 -4.53 -56.93 3.20
N GLY A 701 -3.94 -55.98 2.48
CA GLY A 701 -2.49 -55.80 2.38
C GLY A 701 -1.84 -56.65 1.29
N GLN A 702 -2.64 -57.37 0.49
CA GLN A 702 -2.11 -58.19 -0.59
C GLN A 702 -1.84 -57.32 -1.81
N THR A 703 -0.76 -57.61 -2.54
CA THR A 703 -0.42 -56.92 -3.79
C THR A 703 -1.60 -56.91 -4.75
N ARG A 704 -2.01 -55.71 -5.14
CA ARG A 704 -3.12 -55.46 -6.07
C ARG A 704 -2.63 -55.05 -7.45
N ILE A 705 -1.53 -54.30 -7.53
CA ILE A 705 -0.84 -53.99 -8.79
C ILE A 705 0.65 -54.27 -8.59
N LYS A 706 1.23 -55.07 -9.49
CA LYS A 706 2.68 -55.25 -9.59
C LYS A 706 3.18 -54.38 -10.74
N LEU A 707 3.99 -53.37 -10.45
CA LEU A 707 4.57 -52.49 -11.47
C LEU A 707 5.49 -53.28 -12.39
N LYS A 708 5.40 -53.06 -13.70
CA LYS A 708 6.26 -53.68 -14.71
C LYS A 708 7.58 -52.94 -14.88
N GLU A 709 7.60 -51.66 -14.53
CA GLU A 709 8.78 -50.79 -14.56
C GLU A 709 8.78 -49.89 -13.33
N ASN A 710 9.97 -49.59 -12.83
CA ASN A 710 10.14 -48.67 -11.70
C ASN A 710 10.21 -47.23 -12.21
N PHE A 711 9.75 -46.29 -11.39
CA PHE A 711 9.95 -44.87 -11.60
C PHE A 711 10.13 -44.16 -10.26
N GLU A 712 10.81 -43.02 -10.28
CA GLU A 712 11.05 -42.21 -9.10
C GLU A 712 10.00 -41.10 -9.03
N LYS A 713 9.07 -41.19 -8.08
CA LYS A 713 8.05 -40.16 -7.82
C LYS A 713 8.72 -38.90 -7.28
N ALA A 714 8.24 -37.74 -7.70
CA ALA A 714 8.68 -36.46 -7.14
C ALA A 714 8.32 -36.35 -5.64
N LYS A 715 9.19 -35.72 -4.87
CA LYS A 715 9.08 -35.66 -3.40
C LYS A 715 7.75 -35.05 -2.95
N ASN A 716 7.40 -33.92 -3.55
CA ASN A 716 6.24 -33.10 -3.18
C ASN A 716 4.98 -33.39 -4.02
N SER A 717 4.94 -34.53 -4.70
CA SER A 717 3.77 -35.02 -5.43
C SER A 717 2.97 -36.05 -4.63
N THR A 718 1.71 -36.24 -5.00
CA THR A 718 0.85 -37.30 -4.44
C THR A 718 0.20 -38.10 -5.56
N TYR A 719 -0.51 -39.17 -5.21
CA TYR A 719 -1.23 -40.01 -6.16
C TYR A 719 -2.67 -39.55 -6.31
N TYR A 720 -3.16 -39.55 -7.54
CA TYR A 720 -4.52 -39.19 -7.90
C TYR A 720 -5.19 -40.32 -8.69
N VAL A 721 -6.52 -40.40 -8.64
CA VAL A 721 -7.27 -41.18 -9.63
C VAL A 721 -7.22 -40.43 -10.94
N ASN A 722 -6.69 -41.05 -12.00
CA ASN A 722 -6.63 -40.43 -13.32
C ASN A 722 -8.06 -40.25 -13.87
N LYS A 723 -8.41 -39.00 -14.21
CA LYS A 723 -9.69 -38.63 -14.82
C LYS A 723 -9.53 -37.93 -16.18
N THR A 724 -8.30 -37.87 -16.72
CA THR A 724 -8.02 -37.09 -17.94
C THR A 724 -7.99 -37.95 -19.21
N ASN A 725 -7.60 -39.23 -19.11
CA ASN A 725 -7.44 -40.11 -20.26
C ASN A 725 -7.42 -41.59 -19.85
N ASN A 726 -7.29 -42.50 -20.82
CA ASN A 726 -7.27 -43.95 -20.59
C ASN A 726 -5.85 -44.56 -20.43
N LYS A 727 -4.80 -43.75 -20.20
CA LYS A 727 -3.41 -44.25 -20.10
C LYS A 727 -3.13 -45.05 -18.83
N GLY A 728 -3.90 -44.82 -17.76
CA GLY A 728 -3.78 -45.49 -16.47
C GLY A 728 -4.92 -45.11 -15.54
N ILE A 729 -5.01 -45.78 -14.38
CA ILE A 729 -6.01 -45.50 -13.34
C ILE A 729 -5.47 -44.63 -12.20
N ILE A 730 -4.14 -44.61 -12.02
CA ILE A 730 -3.45 -43.80 -11.02
C ILE A 730 -2.54 -42.81 -11.76
N LEU A 731 -2.46 -41.58 -11.26
CA LEU A 731 -1.67 -40.48 -11.80
C LEU A 731 -0.75 -39.91 -10.69
N THR A 732 0.48 -39.57 -11.04
CA THR A 732 1.43 -38.81 -10.21
C THR A 732 2.45 -38.10 -11.12
N THR A 733 3.52 -37.51 -10.59
CA THR A 733 4.68 -37.04 -11.36
C THR A 733 5.97 -37.73 -10.95
N ASP A 734 6.90 -37.87 -11.90
CA ASP A 734 8.27 -38.32 -11.60
C ASP A 734 9.19 -37.15 -11.25
N LYS A 735 10.43 -37.45 -10.83
CA LYS A 735 11.44 -36.45 -10.43
C LYS A 735 11.79 -35.39 -11.48
N ASN A 736 11.41 -35.58 -12.75
CA ASN A 736 11.62 -34.61 -13.82
C ASN A 736 10.34 -33.79 -14.12
N GLY A 737 9.26 -34.03 -13.38
CA GLY A 737 7.96 -33.39 -13.58
C GLY A 737 7.09 -34.01 -14.68
N ARG A 738 7.45 -35.18 -15.21
CA ARG A 738 6.61 -35.87 -16.20
C ARG A 738 5.44 -36.52 -15.49
N LEU A 739 4.24 -36.42 -16.06
CA LEU A 739 3.07 -37.15 -15.58
C LEU A 739 3.30 -38.65 -15.75
N VAL A 740 3.07 -39.41 -14.69
CA VAL A 740 3.20 -40.87 -14.65
C VAL A 740 1.81 -41.48 -14.47
N TYR A 741 1.43 -42.35 -15.40
CA TYR A 741 0.17 -43.07 -15.41
C TYR A 741 0.43 -44.55 -15.11
N ILE A 742 -0.27 -45.10 -14.11
CA ILE A 742 -0.17 -46.52 -13.75
C ILE A 742 -1.48 -47.22 -14.10
N SER A 743 -1.42 -48.22 -14.97
CA SER A 743 -2.59 -49.01 -15.37
C SER A 743 -2.93 -50.12 -14.37
N LYS A 744 -4.12 -50.74 -14.52
CA LYS A 744 -4.55 -51.88 -13.69
C LYS A 744 -3.62 -53.10 -13.79
N ASN A 745 -2.95 -53.29 -14.92
CA ASN A 745 -2.01 -54.39 -15.15
C ASN A 745 -0.55 -54.03 -14.82
N GLY A 746 -0.30 -52.85 -14.23
CA GLY A 746 1.02 -52.43 -13.78
C GLY A 746 1.94 -51.85 -14.86
N THR A 747 1.45 -51.68 -16.10
CA THR A 747 2.15 -50.87 -17.11
C THR A 747 2.19 -49.41 -16.66
N VAL A 748 3.35 -48.80 -16.78
CA VAL A 748 3.54 -47.37 -16.52
C VAL A 748 3.70 -46.65 -17.86
N LYS A 749 3.14 -45.45 -17.96
CA LYS A 749 3.26 -44.56 -19.13
C LYS A 749 3.61 -43.17 -18.65
N LYS A 750 4.38 -42.42 -19.42
CA LYS A 750 4.77 -41.05 -19.08
C LYS A 750 4.29 -40.04 -20.11
N THR A 751 4.07 -38.79 -19.69
CA THR A 751 3.81 -37.68 -20.61
C THR A 751 4.47 -36.42 -20.08
N ASP A 752 5.20 -35.74 -20.96
CA ASP A 752 5.95 -34.54 -20.64
C ASP A 752 5.08 -33.28 -20.72
N PHE A 753 5.15 -32.44 -19.70
CA PHE A 753 4.47 -31.14 -19.57
C PHE A 753 5.46 -29.99 -19.26
N GLY A 754 6.76 -30.25 -19.35
CA GLY A 754 7.85 -29.34 -18.97
C GLY A 754 8.86 -30.03 -18.06
N ASN A 755 10.00 -29.37 -17.87
CA ASN A 755 11.04 -29.80 -16.94
C ASN A 755 10.83 -29.12 -15.58
N PHE A 756 10.74 -29.93 -14.54
CA PHE A 756 10.60 -29.47 -13.16
C PHE A 756 11.61 -30.19 -12.26
N SER A 757 12.00 -29.53 -11.17
CA SER A 757 12.92 -30.10 -10.18
C SER A 757 12.31 -31.31 -9.46
N PRO A 758 13.10 -32.19 -8.83
CA PRO A 758 12.59 -33.29 -8.01
C PRO A 758 11.71 -32.87 -6.82
N ASP A 759 11.77 -31.58 -6.43
CA ASP A 759 11.09 -30.99 -5.28
C ASP A 759 9.81 -30.21 -5.66
N HIS A 760 9.40 -30.21 -6.94
CA HIS A 760 8.18 -29.51 -7.34
C HIS A 760 6.92 -30.02 -6.62
N TYR A 761 6.03 -29.11 -6.29
CA TYR A 761 4.66 -29.41 -5.89
C TYR A 761 3.81 -29.67 -7.14
N PHE A 762 3.01 -30.74 -7.10
CA PHE A 762 2.04 -31.05 -8.15
C PHE A 762 0.62 -31.21 -7.59
N LEU A 763 -0.32 -30.43 -8.16
CA LEU A 763 -1.75 -30.52 -7.90
C LEU A 763 -2.50 -30.89 -9.19
N TYR A 764 -3.51 -31.75 -9.07
CA TYR A 764 -4.35 -32.22 -10.18
C TYR A 764 -5.81 -31.80 -9.93
N GLU A 765 -6.13 -30.56 -10.28
CA GLU A 765 -7.36 -29.88 -9.90
C GLU A 765 -8.03 -29.17 -11.07
N ASP A 766 -9.34 -28.95 -10.98
CA ASP A 766 -10.10 -28.19 -11.98
C ASP A 766 -9.93 -26.70 -11.69
N PHE A 767 -8.82 -26.10 -12.14
CA PHE A 767 -8.45 -24.74 -11.77
C PHE A 767 -9.41 -23.72 -12.38
N ASN A 768 -9.67 -23.83 -13.68
CA ASN A 768 -10.50 -22.88 -14.43
C ASN A 768 -12.02 -23.11 -14.29
N GLY A 769 -12.45 -24.21 -13.67
CA GLY A 769 -13.86 -24.53 -13.43
C GLY A 769 -14.58 -25.14 -14.64
N ASN A 770 -13.85 -25.66 -15.62
CA ASN A 770 -14.41 -26.28 -16.82
C ASN A 770 -14.77 -27.78 -16.63
N ARG A 771 -14.72 -28.29 -15.39
CA ARG A 771 -14.96 -29.70 -15.00
C ARG A 771 -13.92 -30.70 -15.48
N ASN A 772 -12.89 -30.26 -16.20
CA ASN A 772 -11.70 -31.06 -16.50
C ASN A 772 -10.61 -30.75 -15.49
N LYS A 773 -9.72 -31.71 -15.28
CA LYS A 773 -8.58 -31.52 -14.40
C LYS A 773 -7.42 -30.87 -15.16
N ASP A 774 -6.89 -29.83 -14.56
CA ASP A 774 -5.67 -29.11 -14.94
C ASP A 774 -4.47 -29.60 -14.11
N PHE A 775 -3.29 -29.24 -14.57
CA PHE A 775 -2.00 -29.63 -14.01
C PHE A 775 -1.32 -28.39 -13.44
N ILE A 776 -1.23 -28.32 -12.11
CA ILE A 776 -0.68 -27.18 -11.40
C ILE A 776 0.69 -27.59 -10.85
N TYR A 777 1.74 -26.89 -11.28
CA TYR A 777 3.09 -27.06 -10.77
C TYR A 777 3.55 -25.82 -10.03
N VAL A 778 4.14 -26.01 -8.84
CA VAL A 778 4.91 -24.97 -8.15
C VAL A 778 6.32 -25.51 -7.92
N ASP A 779 7.31 -24.85 -8.51
CA ASP A 779 8.70 -25.29 -8.49
C ASP A 779 9.63 -24.10 -8.22
N SER A 780 10.42 -24.19 -7.15
CA SER A 780 11.14 -23.05 -6.58
C SER A 780 10.19 -21.86 -6.38
N ASN A 781 10.44 -20.71 -7.00
CA ASN A 781 9.59 -19.52 -6.93
C ASN A 781 8.59 -19.40 -8.11
N LYS A 782 8.33 -20.45 -8.89
CA LYS A 782 7.48 -20.38 -10.09
C LYS A 782 6.23 -21.24 -9.95
N LEU A 783 5.08 -20.64 -10.24
CA LEU A 783 3.80 -21.32 -10.44
C LEU A 783 3.49 -21.37 -11.93
N ILE A 784 3.01 -22.54 -12.40
CA ILE A 784 2.42 -22.72 -13.72
C ILE A 784 1.20 -23.61 -13.63
N VAL A 785 0.12 -23.20 -14.29
CA VAL A 785 -1.10 -24.00 -14.48
C VAL A 785 -1.22 -24.34 -15.96
N ILE A 786 -1.35 -25.62 -16.26
CA ILE A 786 -1.41 -26.15 -17.63
C ILE A 786 -2.66 -27.01 -17.78
N ASN A 787 -3.42 -26.84 -18.86
CA ASN A 787 -4.56 -27.68 -19.14
C ASN A 787 -4.14 -29.06 -19.71
N ARG A 788 -5.11 -29.93 -19.96
CA ARG A 788 -4.87 -31.27 -20.54
C ARG A 788 -4.28 -31.29 -21.95
N PHE A 789 -4.38 -30.18 -22.68
CA PHE A 789 -3.90 -30.00 -24.05
C PHE A 789 -2.50 -29.37 -24.12
N LYS A 790 -1.88 -29.13 -22.95
CA LYS A 790 -0.59 -28.43 -22.77
C LYS A 790 -0.64 -26.91 -22.92
N ASP A 791 -1.83 -26.32 -23.02
CA ASP A 791 -1.94 -24.87 -23.00
C ASP A 791 -1.71 -24.34 -21.59
N VAL A 792 -0.90 -23.30 -21.49
CA VAL A 792 -0.65 -22.62 -20.22
C VAL A 792 -1.85 -21.72 -19.92
N LEU A 793 -2.52 -21.98 -18.81
CA LEU A 793 -3.65 -21.18 -18.32
C LEU A 793 -3.17 -20.00 -17.49
N PHE A 794 -2.12 -20.18 -16.69
CA PHE A 794 -1.63 -19.18 -15.74
C PHE A 794 -0.15 -19.41 -15.40
N ARG A 795 0.60 -18.32 -15.18
CA ARG A 795 1.97 -18.33 -14.66
C ARG A 795 2.13 -17.21 -13.64
N TYR A 796 2.92 -17.47 -12.60
CA TYR A 796 3.30 -16.47 -11.62
C TYR A 796 4.71 -16.76 -11.09
N SER A 797 5.45 -15.70 -10.74
CA SER A 797 6.75 -15.80 -10.07
C SER A 797 6.68 -15.11 -8.73
N PHE A 798 6.96 -15.84 -7.65
CA PHE A 798 7.00 -15.34 -6.29
C PHE A 798 8.35 -14.66 -5.98
N PRO A 799 8.39 -13.75 -4.99
CA PRO A 799 9.64 -13.12 -4.55
C PRO A 799 10.66 -14.14 -4.03
N SER A 800 10.18 -15.16 -3.32
CA SER A 800 11.00 -16.21 -2.72
C SER A 800 10.56 -17.61 -3.14
N ALA A 801 11.39 -18.61 -2.86
CA ALA A 801 11.10 -20.01 -3.21
C ALA A 801 9.98 -20.57 -2.33
N ILE A 802 8.99 -21.21 -2.94
CA ILE A 802 7.84 -21.78 -2.24
C ILE A 802 8.21 -23.15 -1.67
N ASN A 803 8.25 -23.21 -0.34
CA ASN A 803 8.56 -24.41 0.43
C ASN A 803 7.32 -25.02 1.11
N ILE A 804 6.13 -24.43 0.94
CA ILE A 804 4.87 -24.91 1.51
C ILE A 804 3.95 -25.40 0.39
N ARG A 805 3.29 -26.55 0.62
CA ARG A 805 2.36 -27.13 -0.35
C ARG A 805 1.20 -26.16 -0.65
N PRO A 806 0.94 -25.83 -1.92
CA PRO A 806 -0.24 -25.04 -2.31
C PRO A 806 -1.54 -25.71 -1.88
N VAL A 807 -2.56 -24.91 -1.57
CA VAL A 807 -3.89 -25.37 -1.20
C VAL A 807 -4.89 -24.92 -2.25
N PHE A 808 -5.59 -25.88 -2.86
CA PHE A 808 -6.71 -25.60 -3.75
C PHE A 808 -8.02 -25.78 -2.99
N PHE A 809 -8.88 -24.76 -3.02
CA PHE A 809 -10.16 -24.75 -2.31
C PHE A 809 -11.22 -23.96 -3.07
N ARG A 810 -12.44 -23.94 -2.54
CA ARG A 810 -13.57 -23.21 -3.12
C ARG A 810 -14.08 -22.15 -2.15
N LEU A 811 -14.38 -20.97 -2.67
CA LEU A 811 -15.18 -19.95 -1.99
C LEU A 811 -16.60 -20.05 -2.56
N GLY A 812 -17.56 -20.41 -1.72
CA GLY A 812 -18.93 -20.72 -2.17
C GLY A 812 -19.00 -21.81 -3.24
N LYS A 813 -20.02 -21.75 -4.10
CA LYS A 813 -20.29 -22.80 -5.12
C LYS A 813 -19.43 -22.70 -6.37
N TRP A 814 -18.96 -21.50 -6.73
CA TRP A 814 -18.47 -21.22 -8.09
C TRP A 814 -17.04 -20.69 -8.16
N GLN A 815 -16.50 -20.20 -7.05
CA GLN A 815 -15.18 -19.59 -7.04
C GLN A 815 -14.14 -20.63 -6.63
N HIS A 816 -13.27 -20.95 -7.58
CA HIS A 816 -12.10 -21.80 -7.35
C HIS A 816 -10.92 -20.92 -6.96
N VAL A 817 -10.18 -21.33 -5.94
CA VAL A 817 -9.06 -20.56 -5.40
C VAL A 817 -7.84 -21.45 -5.21
N LEU A 818 -6.70 -20.97 -5.69
CA LEU A 818 -5.39 -21.53 -5.39
C LEU A 818 -4.67 -20.61 -4.41
N GLY A 819 -4.44 -21.09 -3.18
CA GLY A 819 -3.69 -20.35 -2.18
C GLY A 819 -2.28 -20.89 -1.97
N ILE A 820 -1.32 -19.98 -1.85
CA ILE A 820 0.13 -20.26 -1.75
C ILE A 820 0.72 -19.40 -0.64
N VAL A 821 1.60 -19.98 0.18
CA VAL A 821 2.32 -19.28 1.23
C VAL A 821 3.76 -19.07 0.81
N ASP A 822 4.20 -17.83 0.79
CA ASP A 822 5.62 -17.49 0.75
C ASP A 822 6.08 -17.24 2.19
N SER A 823 6.69 -18.26 2.80
CA SER A 823 7.07 -18.23 4.22
C SER A 823 8.13 -17.19 4.53
N LYS A 824 9.04 -16.92 3.59
CA LYS A 824 10.13 -15.95 3.77
C LYS A 824 9.60 -14.52 3.75
N GLU A 825 8.62 -14.24 2.88
CA GLU A 825 7.94 -12.94 2.82
C GLU A 825 6.75 -12.84 3.79
N LYS A 826 6.48 -13.89 4.58
CA LYS A 826 5.35 -13.99 5.52
C LYS A 826 4.00 -13.64 4.88
N THR A 827 3.81 -14.00 3.62
CA THR A 827 2.68 -13.56 2.80
C THR A 827 1.88 -14.75 2.25
N VAL A 828 0.55 -14.63 2.29
CA VAL A 828 -0.36 -15.58 1.63
C VAL A 828 -0.94 -14.99 0.34
N PHE A 829 -0.67 -15.65 -0.79
CA PHE A 829 -1.23 -15.32 -2.10
C PHE A 829 -2.47 -16.17 -2.37
N LEU A 830 -3.57 -15.55 -2.80
CA LEU A 830 -4.78 -16.25 -3.24
C LEU A 830 -5.07 -15.89 -4.70
N PHE A 831 -5.18 -16.89 -5.58
CA PHE A 831 -5.47 -16.70 -7.01
C PHE A 831 -6.84 -17.26 -7.37
N ASP A 832 -7.62 -16.50 -8.15
CA ASP A 832 -8.88 -16.96 -8.72
C ASP A 832 -8.67 -17.96 -9.88
N LYS A 833 -9.78 -18.48 -10.42
CA LYS A 833 -9.80 -19.39 -11.58
C LYS A 833 -9.21 -18.84 -12.89
N LYS A 834 -8.96 -17.52 -12.96
CA LYS A 834 -8.31 -16.84 -14.09
C LYS A 834 -6.84 -16.50 -13.79
N GLY A 835 -6.35 -16.75 -12.58
CA GLY A 835 -5.01 -16.39 -12.14
C GLY A 835 -4.88 -14.96 -11.61
N ASN A 836 -5.99 -14.23 -11.39
CA ASN A 836 -5.94 -12.92 -10.77
C ASN A 836 -5.74 -13.06 -9.26
N PRO A 837 -4.89 -12.23 -8.63
CA PRO A 837 -4.80 -12.19 -7.18
C PRO A 837 -6.13 -11.70 -6.60
N LEU A 838 -6.71 -12.45 -5.68
CA LEU A 838 -7.92 -12.08 -4.93
C LEU A 838 -7.61 -11.08 -3.82
N ILE A 839 -6.39 -11.13 -3.27
CA ILE A 839 -5.83 -10.21 -2.28
C ILE A 839 -4.35 -10.01 -2.64
N GLY A 840 -3.94 -8.75 -2.78
CA GLY A 840 -2.59 -8.38 -3.25
C GLY A 840 -1.57 -8.09 -2.14
N ALA A 841 -2.03 -7.85 -0.91
CA ALA A 841 -1.23 -7.67 0.30
C ALA A 841 -2.15 -7.71 1.55
N GLY A 842 -1.60 -8.04 2.73
CA GLY A 842 -2.28 -7.93 4.03
C GLY A 842 -2.72 -9.25 4.69
N LEU A 843 -2.58 -10.40 4.00
CA LEU A 843 -2.70 -11.71 4.64
C LEU A 843 -1.33 -12.19 5.13
N VAL A 844 -1.13 -12.18 6.45
CA VAL A 844 0.11 -12.63 7.08
C VAL A 844 0.09 -14.15 7.19
N GLY A 845 1.16 -14.81 6.79
CA GLY A 845 1.29 -16.26 6.93
C GLY A 845 2.69 -16.78 6.63
N GLU A 846 3.21 -17.58 7.54
CA GLU A 846 4.54 -18.19 7.48
C GLU A 846 4.46 -19.73 7.42
N ASN A 847 3.40 -20.31 7.98
CA ASN A 847 3.12 -21.75 7.97
C ASN A 847 1.96 -22.10 7.03
N PRO A 848 1.73 -23.39 6.71
CA PRO A 848 0.58 -23.81 5.93
C PRO A 848 -0.75 -23.40 6.59
N PHE A 849 -1.66 -22.82 5.82
CA PHE A 849 -2.95 -22.36 6.32
C PHE A 849 -4.07 -23.39 6.17
N THR A 850 -5.21 -23.08 6.79
CA THR A 850 -6.46 -23.83 6.70
C THR A 850 -7.60 -22.92 6.25
N VAL A 851 -8.57 -23.48 5.52
CA VAL A 851 -9.76 -22.77 5.05
C VAL A 851 -11.00 -23.55 5.47
N GLY A 852 -12.02 -22.85 5.96
CA GLY A 852 -13.34 -23.41 6.22
C GLY A 852 -14.24 -22.43 6.94
N SER A 853 -15.47 -22.82 7.30
CA SER A 853 -16.42 -21.96 7.99
C SER A 853 -16.41 -22.26 9.48
N LEU A 854 -15.89 -21.34 10.31
CA LEU A 854 -15.83 -21.54 11.76
C LEU A 854 -17.22 -21.59 12.39
N ASN A 855 -18.13 -20.74 11.93
CA ASN A 855 -19.50 -20.67 12.45
C ASN A 855 -20.48 -21.56 11.68
N ASN A 856 -20.00 -22.32 10.69
CA ASN A 856 -20.80 -23.17 9.82
C ASN A 856 -22.01 -22.44 9.17
N ASN A 857 -21.83 -21.15 8.89
CA ASN A 857 -22.83 -20.22 8.37
C ASN A 857 -22.58 -19.83 6.90
N GLY A 858 -21.56 -20.44 6.26
CA GLY A 858 -21.17 -20.15 4.89
C GLY A 858 -20.09 -19.07 4.75
N GLU A 859 -19.81 -18.31 5.82
CA GLU A 859 -18.63 -17.45 5.89
C GLU A 859 -17.37 -18.31 5.79
N ILE A 860 -16.43 -17.93 4.92
CA ILE A 860 -15.18 -18.67 4.77
C ILE A 860 -14.08 -17.94 5.53
N ASN A 861 -13.51 -18.65 6.50
CA ASN A 861 -12.40 -18.22 7.31
C ASN A 861 -11.10 -18.82 6.77
N LEU A 862 -10.07 -18.00 6.69
CA LEU A 862 -8.69 -18.38 6.38
C LEU A 862 -7.86 -18.26 7.66
N ILE A 863 -7.46 -19.41 8.20
CA ILE A 863 -6.69 -19.51 9.43
C ILE A 863 -5.21 -19.66 9.08
N THR A 864 -4.41 -18.65 9.41
CA THR A 864 -2.97 -18.60 9.12
C THR A 864 -2.18 -18.40 10.41
N SER A 865 -0.85 -18.48 10.33
CA SER A 865 0.02 -18.17 11.47
C SER A 865 1.37 -17.61 11.02
N SER A 866 1.98 -16.77 11.84
CA SER A 866 3.40 -16.37 11.75
C SER A 866 3.98 -16.19 13.15
N GLY A 867 5.20 -16.70 13.34
CA GLY A 867 5.80 -16.88 14.67
C GLY A 867 4.80 -17.51 15.65
N LYS A 868 4.61 -16.87 16.80
CA LYS A 868 3.69 -17.30 17.87
C LYS A 868 2.22 -16.93 17.65
N THR A 869 1.88 -16.25 16.56
CA THR A 869 0.55 -15.66 16.38
C THR A 869 -0.28 -16.43 15.37
N LEU A 870 -1.50 -16.79 15.75
CA LEU A 870 -2.54 -17.34 14.88
C LEU A 870 -3.48 -16.21 14.46
N PHE A 871 -3.81 -16.14 13.17
CA PHE A 871 -4.71 -15.15 12.60
C PHE A 871 -5.93 -15.83 11.99
N ASN A 872 -7.09 -15.19 12.12
CA ASN A 872 -8.29 -15.56 11.38
C ASN A 872 -8.68 -14.42 10.44
N TYR A 873 -8.65 -14.66 9.14
CA TYR A 873 -9.13 -13.72 8.12
C TYR A 873 -10.48 -14.16 7.58
N LYS A 874 -11.36 -13.21 7.28
CA LYS A 874 -12.53 -13.45 6.45
C LYS A 874 -12.13 -13.41 4.98
N VAL A 875 -12.55 -14.40 4.18
CA VAL A 875 -12.28 -14.44 2.74
C VAL A 875 -13.60 -14.64 2.00
N ASP A 876 -14.08 -13.56 1.40
CA ASP A 876 -15.37 -13.51 0.68
C ASP A 876 -15.21 -13.45 -0.84
#